data_AF-A0A3N5LX43-F1
#
_entry.id   AF-A0A3N5LX43-F1
#
_cell.length_a   1.000
_cell.length_b   1.000
_cell.length_c   1.000
_cell.angle_alpha   90.00
_cell.angle_beta   90.00
_cell.angle_gamma   90.00
#
_symmetry.space_group_name_H-M   'P 1'
#
loop_
_entity.id
_entity.type
_entity.pdbx_description
1 polymer ?
#
loop_
_entity_poly.entity_id
_entity_poly.type
_entity_poly.pdbx_seq_one_letter_code
_entity_poly.pdbx_strand_id
1 'polypeptide(L)'
;MAFRIVHVGVGVRGRHWLDVVAAHPDFVSAACVDREEKALQEVRAVPGQEHGKFFTDFDKALRDVQADAVLIATPSFLHGEHARKALETGLPVLVEKPLSSKLEEAAATVGLARKLGKPLMVAENFRFFQAERTVRKLLNDGRIGRIGSIVCIDRRDQPSHSQGPWVKSMLDPFLNEIAVHHFDSFRYLFQSQPDSILSRSFNPPGSDYDDGAALEAFITLRNGLSIQYSGTLVATRYEYDLWIEGENGEIRTDRKTVSWRARGERTFQKVPLIDVPEGDELPYPRAGTVSILNQFRDAIAQGVEPETSGADNIWTLAMVETAKRSQDQGRRIKIDEVFTREMRTKAGLESSNGSAPADSGPGSTAGGQRPAGSGQQSAPSRQRPVVSGQRAAGSGQRVLFIGLDSADAELIEQWERQGLLPNIARMRAQGTSGRMATTAEILHVSAWPSIFTGVTPDKHGLYHAYVMNPGDQSPTRPRPDKTPFPFFWKLLSEQGKSSVVMDAFMTCPLQNFKGSQIVEWGTWSWFSEPAIVPASLKSEIEAKFGPYPAPEHSKVAVLPESQWFRDSLVAGVEKKTQVIKWLMQKEGWDLFLTVYGETHPAGHYLWHLHDPSYPTHPECVDPSLRDALRDVYVAVDRGIGEILKQAGEKTTVFLVSGDGMGPNYSGSHILEELLRQMGLTATSGSANGGGKTAAGKGSSFSSKHLLSTLRQMIPQNVRTAVSQTFFSHSMKEKLALKWLTAGIVWEKTRAFLISNANEGYIRINLKGREPQGIVEPGEEYRKLVEELYQVALALAGPATGKPAAHTVYKTDEIFKGPCRSHLPDIIINWDPEAKVTNELLAGKLGRIKTKEPGYGVVPFYVGNHRPNAFAIVTGPDVPKGECLEGNHILDLTPTILSLLGLETPAYMDGKVLDQLRREPVLAE
;
A
#
# COMPACT_ATOMS: atom_id res chain seq x y z
N MET A 1 37.60 -27.02 -8.73
CA MET A 1 36.42 -26.73 -9.59
C MET A 1 35.58 -25.70 -8.86
N ALA A 2 35.04 -24.71 -9.56
CA ALA A 2 34.14 -23.73 -8.93
C ALA A 2 32.81 -24.40 -8.53
N PHE A 3 32.26 -24.00 -7.39
CA PHE A 3 30.94 -24.43 -6.91
C PHE A 3 29.84 -23.80 -7.76
N ARG A 4 28.92 -24.63 -8.23
CA ARG A 4 27.80 -24.21 -9.06
C ARG A 4 26.61 -23.87 -8.17
N ILE A 5 26.17 -22.62 -8.22
CA ILE A 5 25.14 -22.11 -7.31
C ILE A 5 23.83 -21.79 -8.05
N VAL A 6 22.69 -22.15 -7.46
CA VAL A 6 21.38 -21.71 -7.93
C VAL A 6 21.02 -20.41 -7.22
N HIS A 7 20.83 -19.33 -7.98
CA HIS A 7 20.35 -18.05 -7.47
C HIS A 7 18.82 -18.03 -7.47
N VAL A 8 18.22 -17.85 -6.30
CA VAL A 8 16.77 -17.80 -6.11
C VAL A 8 16.36 -16.40 -5.69
N GLY A 9 15.59 -15.73 -6.54
CA GLY A 9 15.29 -14.31 -6.46
C GLY A 9 16.38 -13.48 -7.12
N VAL A 10 16.08 -12.89 -8.28
CA VAL A 10 16.99 -11.99 -9.01
C VAL A 10 16.53 -10.54 -8.97
N GLY A 11 15.90 -10.16 -7.85
CA GLY A 11 15.54 -8.79 -7.50
C GLY A 11 16.75 -7.87 -7.28
N VAL A 12 16.58 -6.75 -6.57
CA VAL A 12 17.67 -5.78 -6.34
C VAL A 12 18.86 -6.43 -5.63
N ARG A 13 18.59 -7.16 -4.53
CA ARG A 13 19.64 -7.85 -3.77
C ARG A 13 20.16 -9.08 -4.51
N GLY A 14 19.30 -9.80 -5.24
CA GLY A 14 19.70 -10.93 -6.09
C GLY A 14 20.71 -10.55 -7.18
N ARG A 15 20.51 -9.42 -7.87
CA ARG A 15 21.47 -8.89 -8.86
C ARG A 15 22.81 -8.51 -8.23
N HIS A 16 22.78 -7.91 -7.05
CA HIS A 16 24.01 -7.66 -6.31
C HIS A 16 24.78 -8.96 -6.01
N TRP A 17 24.09 -10.03 -5.61
CA TRP A 17 24.72 -11.33 -5.43
C TRP A 17 25.24 -11.94 -6.72
N LEU A 18 24.54 -11.75 -7.85
CA LEU A 18 25.03 -12.19 -9.16
C LEU A 18 26.35 -11.50 -9.53
N ASP A 19 26.47 -10.19 -9.28
CA ASP A 19 27.73 -9.45 -9.49
C ASP A 19 28.87 -10.00 -8.60
N VAL A 20 28.58 -10.26 -7.33
CA VAL A 20 29.57 -10.77 -6.36
C VAL A 20 29.99 -12.18 -6.73
N VAL A 21 29.04 -13.06 -7.09
CA VAL A 21 29.33 -14.43 -7.52
C VAL A 21 30.12 -14.44 -8.82
N ALA A 22 29.77 -13.60 -9.80
CA ALA A 22 30.50 -13.50 -11.06
C ALA A 22 31.95 -13.04 -10.88
N ALA A 23 32.22 -12.22 -9.85
CA ALA A 23 33.57 -11.78 -9.51
C ALA A 23 34.35 -12.75 -8.61
N HIS A 24 33.70 -13.77 -8.04
CA HIS A 24 34.32 -14.67 -7.07
C HIS A 24 34.93 -15.92 -7.75
N PRO A 25 36.21 -16.25 -7.53
CA PRO A 25 36.90 -17.32 -8.28
C PRO A 25 36.35 -18.72 -8.03
N ASP A 26 35.74 -18.96 -6.86
CA ASP A 26 35.27 -20.27 -6.43
C ASP A 26 33.80 -20.56 -6.72
N PHE A 27 33.04 -19.63 -7.33
CA PHE A 27 31.62 -19.83 -7.62
C PHE A 27 31.27 -19.54 -9.09
N VAL A 28 30.25 -20.22 -9.59
CA VAL A 28 29.63 -19.92 -10.88
C VAL A 28 28.12 -20.10 -10.78
N SER A 29 27.36 -19.22 -11.44
CA SER A 29 25.89 -19.33 -11.48
C SER A 29 25.47 -20.51 -12.37
N ALA A 30 24.85 -21.52 -11.76
CA ALA A 30 24.32 -22.70 -12.44
C ALA A 30 22.93 -22.45 -13.03
N ALA A 31 22.13 -21.69 -12.29
CA ALA A 31 20.82 -21.24 -12.71
C ALA A 31 20.36 -19.99 -11.94
N CYS A 32 19.49 -19.23 -12.59
CA CYS A 32 18.73 -18.13 -11.99
C CYS A 32 17.25 -18.49 -11.92
N VAL A 33 16.62 -18.20 -10.79
CA VAL A 33 15.22 -18.51 -10.51
C VAL A 33 14.50 -17.26 -10.06
N ASP A 34 13.41 -16.90 -10.73
CA ASP A 34 12.53 -15.80 -10.33
C ASP A 34 11.14 -16.02 -10.92
N ARG A 35 10.09 -15.71 -10.16
CA ARG A 35 8.70 -15.90 -10.62
C ARG A 35 8.37 -14.96 -11.79
N GLU A 36 9.05 -13.82 -11.86
CA GLU A 36 8.87 -12.83 -12.90
C GLU A 36 9.81 -13.12 -14.08
N GLU A 37 9.26 -13.62 -15.19
CA GLU A 37 10.02 -13.87 -16.42
C GLU A 37 10.78 -12.61 -16.89
N LYS A 38 10.20 -11.43 -16.68
CA LYS A 38 10.87 -10.16 -16.98
C LYS A 38 12.18 -9.98 -16.20
N ALA A 39 12.21 -10.33 -14.92
CA ALA A 39 13.43 -10.20 -14.11
C ALA A 39 14.54 -11.13 -14.62
N LEU A 40 14.16 -12.36 -15.03
CA LEU A 40 15.09 -13.31 -15.67
C LEU A 40 15.61 -12.81 -17.01
N GLN A 41 14.77 -12.19 -17.84
CA GLN A 41 15.17 -11.59 -19.11
C GLN A 41 16.16 -10.43 -18.93
N GLU A 42 15.95 -9.58 -17.92
CA GLU A 42 16.86 -8.50 -17.59
C GLU A 42 18.25 -9.00 -17.18
N VAL A 43 18.30 -10.03 -16.32
CA VAL A 43 19.56 -10.69 -15.94
C VAL A 43 20.23 -11.35 -17.15
N ARG A 44 19.46 -12.04 -18.00
CA ARG A 44 19.98 -12.66 -19.22
C ARG A 44 20.61 -11.65 -20.19
N ALA A 45 20.15 -10.40 -20.18
CA ALA A 45 20.65 -9.35 -21.07
C ALA A 45 21.95 -8.67 -20.56
N VAL A 46 22.40 -8.96 -19.34
CA VAL A 46 23.63 -8.36 -18.77
C VAL A 46 24.86 -8.96 -19.47
N PRO A 47 25.66 -8.15 -20.21
CA PRO A 47 26.83 -8.66 -20.89
C PRO A 47 27.92 -9.08 -19.90
N GLY A 48 28.60 -10.21 -20.19
CA GLY A 48 29.80 -10.62 -19.46
C GLY A 48 29.56 -11.43 -18.18
N GLN A 49 28.33 -11.86 -17.90
CA GLN A 49 28.01 -12.77 -16.80
C GLN A 49 27.43 -14.09 -17.33
N GLU A 50 27.98 -15.23 -16.90
CA GLU A 50 27.44 -16.56 -17.21
C GLU A 50 26.45 -16.98 -16.12
N HIS A 51 25.18 -17.19 -16.49
CA HIS A 51 24.08 -17.45 -15.56
C HIS A 51 23.48 -18.86 -15.64
N GLY A 52 24.04 -19.71 -16.51
CA GLY A 52 23.52 -21.05 -16.76
C GLY A 52 22.07 -21.06 -17.24
N LYS A 53 21.20 -21.83 -16.58
CA LYS A 53 19.78 -21.99 -16.94
C LYS A 53 18.88 -20.98 -16.22
N PHE A 54 17.69 -20.72 -16.76
CA PHE A 54 16.72 -19.81 -16.15
C PHE A 54 15.40 -20.54 -15.89
N PHE A 55 14.79 -20.30 -14.73
CA PHE A 55 13.54 -20.96 -14.32
C PHE A 55 12.58 -19.99 -13.64
N THR A 56 11.30 -20.09 -13.97
CA THR A 56 10.22 -19.43 -13.22
C THR A 56 9.69 -20.25 -12.06
N ASP A 57 10.09 -21.53 -12.00
CA ASP A 57 9.69 -22.51 -10.97
C ASP A 57 10.94 -22.97 -10.21
N PHE A 58 10.94 -22.71 -8.90
CA PHE A 58 12.04 -23.06 -8.01
C PHE A 58 12.19 -24.56 -7.80
N ASP A 59 11.07 -25.28 -7.63
CA ASP A 59 11.09 -26.73 -7.42
C ASP A 59 11.61 -27.45 -8.68
N LYS A 60 11.31 -26.91 -9.87
CA LYS A 60 11.87 -27.39 -11.13
C LYS A 60 13.37 -27.12 -11.22
N ALA A 61 13.83 -25.92 -10.83
CA ALA A 61 15.26 -25.60 -10.83
C ALA A 61 16.06 -26.56 -9.94
N LEU A 62 15.56 -26.87 -8.73
CA LEU A 62 16.20 -27.81 -7.82
C LEU A 62 16.30 -29.24 -8.37
N ARG A 63 15.35 -29.67 -9.23
CA ARG A 63 15.37 -31.00 -9.86
C ARG A 63 16.24 -31.06 -11.13
N ASP A 64 16.16 -30.04 -11.97
CA ASP A 64 16.68 -30.08 -13.36
C ASP A 64 18.11 -29.49 -13.48
N VAL A 65 18.59 -28.86 -12.41
CA VAL A 65 19.92 -28.24 -12.33
C VAL A 65 20.77 -29.06 -11.39
N GLN A 66 21.85 -29.62 -11.91
CA GLN A 66 22.91 -30.10 -11.05
C GLN A 66 23.56 -28.85 -10.43
N ALA A 67 23.56 -28.75 -9.11
CA ALA A 67 24.14 -27.63 -8.36
C ALA A 67 24.84 -28.14 -7.09
N ASP A 68 25.72 -27.31 -6.53
CA ASP A 68 26.48 -27.61 -5.32
C ASP A 68 25.97 -26.81 -4.11
N ALA A 69 25.23 -25.71 -4.34
CA ALA A 69 24.63 -24.88 -3.31
C ALA A 69 23.46 -24.03 -3.84
N VAL A 70 22.70 -23.40 -2.94
CA VAL A 70 21.62 -22.46 -3.26
C VAL A 70 21.84 -21.12 -2.54
N LEU A 71 21.69 -20.02 -3.27
CA LEU A 71 21.68 -18.66 -2.74
C LEU A 71 20.26 -18.08 -2.85
N ILE A 72 19.69 -17.67 -1.73
CA ILE A 72 18.31 -17.18 -1.65
C ILE A 72 18.33 -15.68 -1.33
N ALA A 73 17.83 -14.88 -2.28
CA ALA A 73 17.66 -13.43 -2.18
C ALA A 73 16.21 -13.02 -2.56
N THR A 74 15.24 -13.87 -2.21
CA THR A 74 13.81 -13.61 -2.39
C THR A 74 13.28 -12.62 -1.34
N PRO A 75 12.00 -12.23 -1.36
CA PRO A 75 11.41 -11.52 -0.23
C PRO A 75 11.51 -12.33 1.08
N SER A 76 11.70 -11.64 2.21
CA SER A 76 12.01 -12.25 3.52
C SER A 76 10.96 -13.24 4.04
N PHE A 77 9.69 -13.05 3.68
CA PHE A 77 8.61 -13.98 4.04
C PHE A 77 8.70 -15.34 3.33
N LEU A 78 9.55 -15.48 2.30
CA LEU A 78 9.80 -16.74 1.60
C LEU A 78 11.12 -17.42 1.98
N HIS A 79 11.98 -16.76 2.77
CA HIS A 79 13.33 -17.27 3.08
C HIS A 79 13.30 -18.65 3.76
N GLY A 80 12.47 -18.82 4.80
CA GLY A 80 12.37 -20.08 5.55
C GLY A 80 11.90 -21.24 4.67
N GLU A 81 10.81 -21.05 3.92
CA GLU A 81 10.30 -22.04 2.97
C GLU A 81 11.35 -22.42 1.92
N HIS A 82 11.95 -21.43 1.24
CA HIS A 82 12.92 -21.70 0.19
C HIS A 82 14.18 -22.38 0.71
N ALA A 83 14.67 -21.97 1.89
CA ALA A 83 15.82 -22.60 2.53
C ALA A 83 15.51 -24.05 2.89
N ARG A 84 14.33 -24.33 3.44
CA ARG A 84 13.89 -25.69 3.78
C ARG A 84 13.83 -26.58 2.54
N LYS A 85 13.23 -26.10 1.44
CA LYS A 85 13.14 -26.84 0.17
C LYS A 85 14.52 -27.19 -0.40
N ALA A 86 15.45 -26.24 -0.41
CA ALA A 86 16.83 -26.48 -0.87
C ALA A 86 17.59 -27.45 0.05
N LEU A 87 17.40 -27.36 1.37
CA LEU A 87 18.01 -28.29 2.33
C LEU A 87 17.46 -29.71 2.14
N GLU A 88 16.16 -29.87 1.87
CA GLU A 88 15.51 -31.17 1.62
C GLU A 88 16.08 -31.88 0.39
N THR A 89 16.63 -31.15 -0.59
CA THR A 89 17.38 -31.74 -1.72
C THR A 89 18.84 -32.04 -1.38
N GLY A 90 19.27 -31.80 -0.14
CA GLY A 90 20.63 -32.02 0.34
C GLY A 90 21.63 -30.93 -0.06
N LEU A 91 21.16 -29.76 -0.49
CA LEU A 91 22.02 -28.64 -0.89
C LEU A 91 22.30 -27.69 0.30
N PRO A 92 23.55 -27.25 0.49
CA PRO A 92 23.89 -26.12 1.35
C PRO A 92 23.17 -24.83 0.92
N VAL A 93 22.82 -23.97 1.89
CA VAL A 93 22.04 -22.76 1.66
C VAL A 93 22.72 -21.52 2.23
N LEU A 94 22.88 -20.49 1.40
CA LEU A 94 23.12 -19.10 1.82
C LEU A 94 21.83 -18.32 1.59
N VAL A 95 21.31 -17.63 2.62
CA VAL A 95 20.04 -16.91 2.54
C VAL A 95 20.17 -15.49 3.05
N GLU A 96 19.52 -14.54 2.38
CA GLU A 96 19.44 -13.16 2.84
C GLU A 96 18.80 -13.02 4.22
N LYS A 97 19.13 -11.94 4.91
CA LYS A 97 18.52 -11.62 6.21
C LYS A 97 17.08 -11.11 6.03
N PRO A 98 16.19 -11.31 7.01
CA PRO A 98 16.29 -12.28 8.11
C PRO A 98 16.10 -13.72 7.59
N LEU A 99 16.59 -14.72 8.34
CA LEU A 99 16.42 -16.15 7.98
C LEU A 99 14.96 -16.57 7.72
N SER A 100 14.02 -16.01 8.48
CA SER A 100 12.58 -16.13 8.25
C SER A 100 11.87 -14.94 8.87
N SER A 101 10.63 -14.70 8.45
CA SER A 101 9.69 -13.77 9.09
C SER A 101 9.18 -14.24 10.47
N LYS A 102 9.37 -15.52 10.83
CA LYS A 102 8.93 -16.10 12.11
C LYS A 102 10.04 -16.90 12.78
N LEU A 103 10.19 -16.72 14.10
CA LEU A 103 11.24 -17.36 14.87
C LEU A 103 11.07 -18.90 14.93
N GLU A 104 9.84 -19.39 14.96
CA GLU A 104 9.52 -20.82 14.96
C GLU A 104 9.92 -21.50 13.65
N GLU A 105 9.69 -20.83 12.53
CA GLU A 105 10.06 -21.32 11.21
C GLU A 105 11.58 -21.29 11.03
N ALA A 106 12.24 -20.22 11.49
CA ALA A 106 13.69 -20.17 11.56
C ALA A 106 14.25 -21.34 12.39
N ALA A 107 13.67 -21.61 13.57
CA ALA A 107 14.08 -22.72 14.43
C ALA A 107 13.93 -24.09 13.74
N ALA A 108 12.81 -24.32 13.05
CA ALA A 108 12.59 -25.54 12.29
C ALA A 108 13.60 -25.70 11.14
N THR A 109 13.89 -24.61 10.43
CA THR A 109 14.85 -24.59 9.29
C THR A 109 16.28 -24.86 9.76
N VAL A 110 16.70 -24.24 10.86
CA VAL A 110 18.00 -24.51 11.50
C VAL A 110 18.09 -25.97 11.96
N GLY A 111 17.03 -26.47 12.61
CA GLY A 111 16.95 -27.86 13.04
C GLY A 111 17.09 -28.85 11.89
N LEU A 112 16.44 -28.58 10.76
CA LEU A 112 16.57 -29.38 9.55
C LEU A 112 18.00 -29.36 9.00
N ALA A 113 18.61 -28.17 8.85
CA ALA A 113 19.97 -28.05 8.33
C ALA A 113 20.97 -28.86 9.16
N ARG A 114 20.87 -28.77 10.49
CA ARG A 114 21.71 -29.54 11.43
C ARG A 114 21.44 -31.03 11.34
N LYS A 115 20.18 -31.45 11.27
CA LYS A 115 19.81 -32.87 11.10
C LYS A 115 20.40 -33.47 9.83
N LEU A 116 20.44 -32.70 8.75
CA LEU A 116 20.99 -33.12 7.46
C LEU A 116 22.51 -32.96 7.36
N GLY A 117 23.15 -32.33 8.34
CA GLY A 117 24.57 -31.98 8.29
C GLY A 117 24.92 -31.04 7.13
N LYS A 118 23.99 -30.14 6.75
CA LYS A 118 24.15 -29.21 5.63
C LYS A 118 24.35 -27.78 6.14
N PRO A 119 25.31 -27.02 5.59
CA PRO A 119 25.47 -25.61 5.91
C PRO A 119 24.20 -24.81 5.60
N LEU A 120 23.76 -24.02 6.58
CA LEU A 120 22.76 -22.97 6.44
C LEU A 120 23.41 -21.69 6.98
N MET A 121 23.61 -20.70 6.12
CA MET A 121 24.26 -19.44 6.45
C MET A 121 23.32 -18.28 6.14
N VAL A 122 23.29 -17.28 7.02
CA VAL A 122 22.54 -16.03 6.80
C VAL A 122 23.52 -14.95 6.36
N ALA A 123 23.16 -14.21 5.31
CA ALA A 123 23.94 -13.11 4.77
C ALA A 123 23.84 -11.85 5.65
N GLU A 124 24.55 -11.89 6.77
CA GLU A 124 24.56 -10.84 7.79
C GLU A 124 25.95 -10.18 7.82
N ASN A 125 26.11 -9.08 7.08
CA ASN A 125 27.42 -8.60 6.63
C ASN A 125 28.13 -7.61 7.57
N PHE A 126 27.44 -6.94 8.49
CA PHE A 126 28.04 -5.83 9.26
C PHE A 126 29.21 -6.28 10.14
N ARG A 127 29.16 -7.48 10.72
CA ARG A 127 30.28 -8.02 11.52
C ARG A 127 31.57 -8.23 10.72
N PHE A 128 31.50 -8.20 9.38
CA PHE A 128 32.63 -8.34 8.47
C PHE A 128 33.26 -7.00 8.06
N PHE A 129 32.70 -5.87 8.47
CA PHE A 129 33.30 -4.57 8.22
C PHE A 129 34.66 -4.47 8.92
N GLN A 130 35.60 -3.76 8.29
CA GLN A 130 36.96 -3.61 8.81
C GLN A 130 36.98 -3.02 10.23
N ALA A 131 36.11 -2.03 10.49
CA ALA A 131 36.02 -1.40 11.80
C ALA A 131 35.56 -2.40 12.88
N GLU A 132 34.51 -3.19 12.61
CA GLU A 132 33.99 -4.22 13.50
C GLU A 132 35.04 -5.30 13.80
N ARG A 133 35.78 -5.77 12.78
CA ARG A 133 36.90 -6.70 12.94
C ARG A 133 38.03 -6.10 13.78
N THR A 134 38.31 -4.82 13.59
CA THR A 134 39.33 -4.08 14.35
C THR A 134 38.93 -3.88 15.81
N VAL A 135 37.67 -3.48 16.08
CA VAL A 135 37.14 -3.37 17.45
C VAL A 135 37.18 -4.72 18.14
N ARG A 136 36.74 -5.79 17.47
CA ARG A 136 36.80 -7.16 18.00
C ARG A 136 38.23 -7.54 18.41
N LYS A 137 39.23 -7.22 17.58
CA LYS A 137 40.64 -7.45 17.92
C LYS A 137 41.06 -6.69 19.16
N LEU A 138 40.73 -5.40 19.28
CA LEU A 138 41.10 -4.59 20.46
C LEU A 138 40.48 -5.12 21.75
N LEU A 139 39.23 -5.61 21.68
CA LEU A 139 38.54 -6.27 22.79
C LEU A 139 39.23 -7.59 23.16
N ASN A 140 39.59 -8.43 22.17
CA ASN A 140 40.33 -9.67 22.38
C ASN A 140 41.72 -9.45 22.98
N ASP A 141 42.41 -8.40 22.56
CA ASP A 141 43.72 -7.99 23.08
C ASP A 141 43.64 -7.44 24.52
N GLY A 142 42.44 -7.31 25.09
CA GLY A 142 42.23 -6.84 26.47
C GLY A 142 42.55 -5.36 26.68
N ARG A 143 42.58 -4.56 25.60
CA ARG A 143 43.10 -3.17 25.60
C ARG A 143 42.44 -2.24 26.60
N ILE A 144 41.15 -2.46 26.87
CA ILE A 144 40.35 -1.64 27.79
C ILE A 144 39.94 -2.38 29.06
N GLY A 145 40.45 -3.59 29.31
CA GLY A 145 40.09 -4.39 30.48
C GLY A 145 38.62 -4.84 30.48
N ARG A 146 38.02 -4.98 31.67
CA ARG A 146 36.60 -5.35 31.81
C ARG A 146 35.70 -4.20 31.34
N ILE A 147 34.72 -4.50 30.50
CA ILE A 147 33.79 -3.52 29.93
C ILE A 147 32.77 -3.08 30.99
N GLY A 148 32.57 -1.77 31.12
CA GLY A 148 31.62 -1.15 32.06
C GLY A 148 30.40 -0.51 31.40
N SER A 149 30.58 0.19 30.27
CA SER A 149 29.50 0.90 29.58
C SER A 149 29.61 0.78 28.07
N ILE A 150 28.48 0.61 27.40
CA ILE A 150 28.38 0.53 25.94
C ILE A 150 27.23 1.44 25.48
N VAL A 151 27.55 2.37 24.59
CA VAL A 151 26.58 3.26 23.94
C VAL A 151 26.75 3.16 22.43
N CYS A 152 25.67 2.92 21.72
CA CYS A 152 25.64 2.90 20.27
C CYS A 152 24.56 3.85 19.75
N ILE A 153 24.97 4.76 18.89
CA ILE A 153 24.09 5.72 18.21
C ILE A 153 24.21 5.48 16.71
N ASP A 154 23.08 5.32 16.03
CA ASP A 154 23.03 5.31 14.56
C ASP A 154 21.99 6.29 14.03
N ARG A 155 22.47 7.39 13.47
CA ARG A 155 21.67 8.44 12.86
C ARG A 155 21.87 8.37 11.36
N ARG A 156 20.78 8.28 10.60
CA ARG A 156 20.84 8.24 9.15
C ARG A 156 19.93 9.31 8.58
N ASP A 157 20.39 9.98 7.54
CA ASP A 157 19.53 10.80 6.67
C ASP A 157 19.08 9.91 5.51
N GLN A 158 18.19 8.97 5.82
CA GLN A 158 17.65 8.00 4.88
C GLN A 158 16.14 8.16 4.88
N PRO A 159 15.60 9.23 4.27
CA PRO A 159 14.16 9.40 4.21
C PRO A 159 13.53 8.28 3.36
N SER A 160 12.29 7.92 3.65
CA SER A 160 11.62 6.75 3.08
C SER A 160 11.63 6.71 1.54
N HIS A 161 11.56 7.87 0.89
CA HIS A 161 11.62 7.99 -0.57
C HIS A 161 12.96 7.57 -1.18
N SER A 162 14.05 7.59 -0.40
CA SER A 162 15.38 7.11 -0.81
C SER A 162 15.54 5.59 -0.68
N GLN A 163 14.75 4.95 0.19
CA GLN A 163 14.81 3.51 0.48
C GLN A 163 13.77 2.71 -0.33
N GLY A 164 12.74 3.39 -0.83
CA GLY A 164 11.68 2.82 -1.66
C GLY A 164 10.35 2.65 -0.90
N PRO A 165 9.22 2.54 -1.62
CA PRO A 165 7.88 2.58 -1.01
C PRO A 165 7.60 1.46 0.01
N TRP A 166 8.26 0.32 -0.15
CA TRP A 166 8.09 -0.83 0.74
C TRP A 166 8.72 -0.60 2.12
N VAL A 167 9.86 0.10 2.21
CA VAL A 167 10.48 0.44 3.50
C VAL A 167 9.68 1.53 4.21
N LYS A 168 9.04 2.43 3.45
CA LYS A 168 8.16 3.45 4.02
C LYS A 168 7.04 2.84 4.88
N SER A 169 6.39 1.81 4.34
CA SER A 169 5.21 1.14 4.91
C SER A 169 5.57 -0.10 5.75
N MET A 170 6.85 -0.44 5.84
CA MET A 170 7.33 -1.50 6.71
C MET A 170 7.09 -1.09 8.17
N LEU A 171 6.62 -2.03 9.00
CA LEU A 171 6.59 -1.85 10.45
C LEU A 171 8.00 -1.89 11.01
N ASP A 172 8.33 -0.96 11.90
CA ASP A 172 9.67 -0.81 12.48
C ASP A 172 10.82 -0.92 11.46
N PRO A 173 10.87 -0.07 10.41
CA PRO A 173 11.87 -0.15 9.35
C PRO A 173 13.28 -0.01 9.90
N PHE A 174 13.49 0.85 10.91
CA PHE A 174 14.81 0.96 11.54
C PHE A 174 15.19 -0.34 12.27
N LEU A 175 14.25 -1.00 12.96
CA LEU A 175 14.53 -2.25 13.65
C LEU A 175 14.86 -3.39 12.67
N ASN A 176 14.00 -3.58 11.66
CA ASN A 176 14.06 -4.72 10.76
C ASN A 176 15.16 -4.58 9.69
N GLU A 177 15.46 -3.36 9.22
CA GLU A 177 16.44 -3.16 8.17
C GLU A 177 17.83 -2.74 8.66
N ILE A 178 17.92 -2.04 9.80
CA ILE A 178 19.19 -1.48 10.28
C ILE A 178 19.63 -2.12 11.60
N ALA A 179 18.78 -2.08 12.63
CA ALA A 179 19.15 -2.53 13.97
C ALA A 179 19.42 -4.03 14.03
N VAL A 180 18.81 -4.84 13.16
CA VAL A 180 19.11 -6.29 13.04
C VAL A 180 20.61 -6.53 12.86
N HIS A 181 21.27 -5.75 11.99
CA HIS A 181 22.70 -5.83 11.75
C HIS A 181 23.53 -5.42 12.98
N HIS A 182 23.01 -4.50 13.79
CA HIS A 182 23.66 -4.05 15.02
C HIS A 182 23.50 -5.03 16.17
N PHE A 183 22.32 -5.62 16.31
CA PHE A 183 22.06 -6.69 17.27
C PHE A 183 23.00 -7.86 17.02
N ASP A 184 23.19 -8.19 15.75
CA ASP A 184 24.20 -9.14 15.31
C ASP A 184 25.62 -8.72 15.68
N SER A 185 26.01 -7.49 15.32
CA SER A 185 27.32 -6.93 15.64
C SER A 185 27.60 -6.90 17.14
N PHE A 186 26.60 -6.62 17.99
CA PHE A 186 26.76 -6.63 19.45
C PHE A 186 27.06 -8.04 19.97
N ARG A 187 26.32 -9.06 19.49
CA ARG A 187 26.61 -10.46 19.83
C ARG A 187 28.02 -10.84 19.39
N TYR A 188 28.41 -10.44 18.19
CA TYR A 188 29.75 -10.67 17.64
C TYR A 188 30.85 -9.97 18.46
N LEU A 189 30.72 -8.67 18.74
CA LEU A 189 31.75 -7.87 19.42
C LEU A 189 31.92 -8.27 20.88
N PHE A 190 30.82 -8.59 21.57
CA PHE A 190 30.83 -8.89 23.01
C PHE A 190 30.79 -10.38 23.33
N GLN A 191 30.77 -11.25 22.30
CA GLN A 191 30.83 -12.71 22.43
C GLN A 191 29.80 -13.27 23.42
N SER A 192 28.57 -12.75 23.36
CA SER A 192 27.52 -13.15 24.28
C SER A 192 26.16 -13.14 23.63
N GLN A 193 25.35 -14.12 24.02
CA GLN A 193 23.95 -14.19 23.63
C GLN A 193 23.12 -13.16 24.40
N PRO A 194 21.98 -12.71 23.85
CA PRO A 194 21.10 -11.77 24.53
C PRO A 194 20.39 -12.42 25.72
N ASP A 195 20.14 -11.63 26.77
CA ASP A 195 19.34 -11.99 27.95
C ASP A 195 17.98 -11.31 27.94
N SER A 196 17.94 -9.98 27.80
CA SER A 196 16.68 -9.22 27.80
C SER A 196 16.78 -7.89 27.07
N ILE A 197 15.64 -7.40 26.57
CA ILE A 197 15.54 -6.13 25.87
C ILE A 197 14.37 -5.32 26.44
N LEU A 198 14.62 -4.04 26.73
CA LEU A 198 13.57 -3.02 26.85
C LEU A 198 13.71 -2.10 25.65
N SER A 199 12.66 -1.91 24.85
CA SER A 199 12.73 -1.02 23.69
C SER A 199 11.45 -0.26 23.42
N ARG A 200 11.61 0.87 22.73
CA ARG A 200 10.54 1.72 22.23
C ARG A 200 10.85 2.10 20.79
N SER A 201 9.87 1.89 19.92
CA SER A 201 9.89 2.35 18.54
C SER A 201 8.98 3.57 18.39
N PHE A 202 9.37 4.51 17.53
CA PHE A 202 8.58 5.72 17.28
C PHE A 202 9.01 6.41 15.99
N ASN A 203 8.17 7.32 15.51
CA ASN A 203 8.49 8.24 14.42
C ASN A 203 8.91 9.60 14.97
N PRO A 204 10.14 10.08 14.70
CA PRO A 204 10.53 11.44 15.01
C PRO A 204 9.66 12.47 14.26
N PRO A 205 9.53 13.72 14.77
CA PRO A 205 8.88 14.80 14.03
C PRO A 205 9.48 14.99 12.64
N GLY A 206 8.63 15.04 11.61
CA GLY A 206 9.07 15.16 10.22
C GLY A 206 9.47 13.84 9.55
N SER A 207 9.33 12.70 10.24
CA SER A 207 9.47 11.37 9.62
C SER A 207 8.48 11.21 8.46
N ASP A 208 8.98 10.74 7.31
CA ASP A 208 8.17 10.38 6.15
C ASP A 208 7.83 8.88 6.08
N TYR A 209 8.29 8.10 7.06
CA TYR A 209 7.93 6.70 7.29
C TYR A 209 6.58 6.56 8.01
N ASP A 210 5.87 5.47 7.73
CA ASP A 210 4.54 5.22 8.30
C ASP A 210 4.63 4.72 9.75
N ASP A 211 5.74 4.07 10.11
CA ASP A 211 5.96 3.47 11.42
C ASP A 211 7.45 3.39 11.79
N GLY A 212 7.75 3.33 13.10
CA GLY A 212 9.03 2.93 13.69
C GLY A 212 10.35 3.37 13.03
N ALA A 213 10.44 4.60 12.52
CA ALA A 213 11.66 5.12 11.89
C ALA A 213 12.81 5.35 12.87
N ALA A 214 12.55 5.34 14.17
CA ALA A 214 13.53 5.41 15.23
C ALA A 214 13.30 4.35 16.30
N LEU A 215 14.39 3.90 16.92
CA LEU A 215 14.39 2.92 17.99
C LEU A 215 15.28 3.40 19.14
N GLU A 216 14.76 3.26 20.36
CA GLU A 216 15.53 3.30 21.59
C GLU A 216 15.48 1.92 22.26
N ALA A 217 16.62 1.37 22.66
CA ALA A 217 16.70 0.07 23.30
C ALA A 217 17.77 0.00 24.40
N PHE A 218 17.45 -0.71 25.48
CA PHE A 218 18.37 -1.13 26.53
C PHE A 218 18.50 -2.66 26.51
N ILE A 219 19.61 -3.13 25.95
CA ILE A 219 19.86 -4.56 25.71
C ILE A 219 20.79 -5.08 26.81
N THR A 220 20.42 -6.19 27.44
CA THR A 220 21.28 -6.91 28.39
C THR A 220 21.71 -8.22 27.75
N LEU A 221 23.02 -8.49 27.77
CA LEU A 221 23.62 -9.74 27.32
C LEU A 221 23.79 -10.71 28.48
N ARG A 222 23.93 -12.01 28.19
CA ARG A 222 24.04 -13.07 29.22
C ARG A 222 25.31 -12.97 30.07
N ASN A 223 26.37 -12.34 29.56
CA ASN A 223 27.58 -12.04 30.32
C ASN A 223 27.43 -10.80 31.26
N GLY A 224 26.23 -10.23 31.36
CA GLY A 224 25.92 -9.10 32.25
C GLY A 224 26.15 -7.72 31.64
N LEU A 225 26.73 -7.63 30.43
CA LEU A 225 26.92 -6.36 29.74
C LEU A 225 25.57 -5.75 29.33
N SER A 226 25.48 -4.42 29.46
CA SER A 226 24.30 -3.65 29.04
C SER A 226 24.67 -2.62 27.97
N ILE A 227 23.84 -2.54 26.94
CA ILE A 227 24.03 -1.69 25.76
C ILE A 227 22.88 -0.68 25.72
N GLN A 228 23.23 0.59 25.65
CA GLN A 228 22.30 1.67 25.34
C GLN A 228 22.33 1.91 23.83
N TYR A 229 21.20 1.71 23.17
CA TYR A 229 21.09 1.81 21.72
C TYR A 229 20.04 2.86 21.34
N SER A 230 20.42 3.78 20.47
CA SER A 230 19.51 4.76 19.88
C SER A 230 19.78 4.87 18.40
N GLY A 231 18.75 4.87 17.58
CA GLY A 231 18.94 5.23 16.19
C GLY A 231 17.68 5.64 15.46
N THR A 232 17.88 6.22 14.28
CA THR A 232 16.85 6.86 13.49
C THR A 232 17.22 6.92 11.99
N LEU A 233 16.22 6.76 11.13
CA LEU A 233 16.31 6.97 9.68
C LEU A 233 16.11 8.44 9.25
N VAL A 234 15.76 9.33 10.19
CA VAL A 234 15.32 10.70 9.91
C VAL A 234 16.21 11.73 10.62
N ALA A 235 17.52 11.47 10.67
CA ALA A 235 18.49 12.43 11.19
C ALA A 235 18.88 13.48 10.15
N THR A 236 19.42 14.61 10.61
CA THR A 236 19.92 15.69 9.73
C THR A 236 21.25 15.37 9.04
N ARG A 237 21.91 14.27 9.45
CA ARG A 237 23.15 13.76 8.85
C ARG A 237 23.36 12.30 9.23
N TYR A 238 24.16 11.62 8.43
CA TYR A 238 24.67 10.29 8.77
C TYR A 238 25.72 10.37 9.89
N GLU A 239 25.51 9.63 10.98
CA GLU A 239 26.42 9.52 12.13
C GLU A 239 26.22 8.15 12.79
N TYR A 240 27.20 7.28 12.66
CA TYR A 240 27.31 6.07 13.47
C TYR A 240 28.37 6.31 14.54
N ASP A 241 28.10 5.92 15.78
CA ASP A 241 29.05 6.06 16.88
C ASP A 241 28.87 4.94 17.90
N LEU A 242 29.90 4.13 18.10
CA LEU A 242 29.94 3.06 19.09
C LEU A 242 31.03 3.37 20.11
N TRP A 243 30.61 3.55 21.37
CA TRP A 243 31.48 3.85 22.51
C TRP A 243 31.50 2.66 23.46
N ILE A 244 32.69 2.18 23.76
CA ILE A 244 32.91 1.05 24.65
C ILE A 244 33.91 1.50 25.71
N GLU A 245 33.43 1.67 26.94
CA GLU A 245 34.25 2.05 28.08
C GLU A 245 34.55 0.81 28.93
N GLY A 246 35.81 0.65 29.30
CA GLY A 246 36.27 -0.39 30.19
C GLY A 246 37.15 0.15 31.32
N GLU A 247 37.53 -0.75 32.23
CA GLU A 247 38.38 -0.46 33.39
C GLU A 247 39.65 0.32 33.02
N ASN A 248 40.29 -0.03 31.89
CA ASN A 248 41.61 0.46 31.52
C ASN A 248 41.60 1.47 30.36
N GLY A 249 40.44 1.82 29.81
CA GLY A 249 40.39 2.73 28.67
C GLY A 249 39.06 2.69 27.94
N GLU A 250 39.06 3.27 26.74
CA GLU A 250 37.87 3.42 25.91
C GLU A 250 38.20 3.15 24.44
N ILE A 251 37.28 2.48 23.73
CA ILE A 251 37.29 2.31 22.28
C ILE A 251 36.12 3.10 21.69
N ARG A 252 36.39 3.82 20.59
CA ARG A 252 35.39 4.53 19.82
C ARG A 252 35.53 4.24 18.32
N THR A 253 34.40 4.03 17.65
CA THR A 253 34.37 3.89 16.20
C THR A 253 33.14 4.54 15.56
N ASP A 254 33.36 5.17 14.39
CA ASP A 254 32.33 5.67 13.49
C ASP A 254 32.17 4.79 12.22
N ARG A 255 32.67 3.54 12.28
CA ARG A 255 32.83 2.57 11.18
C ARG A 255 33.80 2.95 10.06
N LYS A 256 34.29 4.18 10.02
CA LYS A 256 35.35 4.61 9.09
C LYS A 256 36.71 4.63 9.78
N THR A 257 36.70 4.88 11.07
CA THR A 257 37.87 4.95 11.93
C THR A 257 37.61 4.16 13.20
N VAL A 258 38.67 3.55 13.72
CA VAL A 258 38.69 2.98 15.07
C VAL A 258 39.76 3.71 15.83
N SER A 259 39.44 4.09 17.06
CA SER A 259 40.38 4.75 17.94
C SER A 259 40.19 4.26 19.37
N TRP A 260 41.25 4.35 20.16
CA TRP A 260 41.22 3.98 21.56
C TRP A 260 42.04 4.94 22.40
N ARG A 261 41.81 4.96 23.71
CA ARG A 261 42.65 5.68 24.68
C ARG A 261 42.76 4.89 25.97
N ALA A 262 43.90 4.99 26.65
CA ALA A 262 44.05 4.42 27.99
C ALA A 262 43.37 5.30 29.05
N ARG A 263 43.04 4.72 30.20
CA ARG A 263 42.51 5.43 31.35
C ARG A 263 43.47 6.56 31.76
N GLY A 264 42.97 7.78 31.83
CA GLY A 264 43.73 8.98 32.20
C GLY A 264 44.34 9.74 31.00
N GLU A 265 44.34 9.16 29.79
CA GLU A 265 44.76 9.87 28.58
C GLU A 265 43.63 10.76 28.03
N ARG A 266 43.98 11.96 27.56
CA ARG A 266 43.00 12.91 27.01
C ARG A 266 42.70 12.68 25.53
N THR A 267 43.64 12.11 24.78
CA THR A 267 43.60 12.01 23.32
C THR A 267 43.39 10.58 22.86
N PHE A 268 42.50 10.40 21.87
CA PHE A 268 42.32 9.11 21.20
C PHE A 268 43.46 8.83 20.21
N GLN A 269 44.00 7.62 20.27
CA GLN A 269 44.95 7.07 19.32
C GLN A 269 44.18 6.35 18.21
N LYS A 270 44.38 6.75 16.96
CA LYS A 270 43.79 6.05 15.81
C LYS A 270 44.46 4.68 15.63
N VAL A 271 43.65 3.66 15.40
CA VAL A 271 44.08 2.29 15.14
C VAL A 271 43.94 2.01 13.65
N PRO A 272 45.00 1.54 12.97
CA PRO A 272 44.90 1.06 11.60
C PRO A 272 43.83 -0.04 11.50
N LEU A 273 42.96 0.08 10.50
CA LEU A 273 41.93 -0.93 10.25
C LEU A 273 42.60 -2.23 9.79
N ILE A 274 42.05 -3.37 10.23
CA ILE A 274 42.50 -4.69 9.80
C ILE A 274 42.16 -4.89 8.31
N ASP A 275 43.09 -5.54 7.60
CA ASP A 275 42.89 -5.95 6.21
C ASP A 275 41.76 -6.97 6.10
N VAL A 276 40.89 -6.79 5.12
CA VAL A 276 39.78 -7.69 4.78
C VAL A 276 39.96 -8.17 3.33
N PRO A 277 39.25 -9.23 2.89
CA PRO A 277 39.26 -9.65 1.50
C PRO A 277 38.94 -8.49 0.55
N GLU A 278 39.58 -8.47 -0.63
CA GLU A 278 39.35 -7.45 -1.65
C GLU A 278 37.86 -7.37 -2.02
N GLY A 279 37.32 -6.15 -2.03
CA GLY A 279 35.92 -5.84 -2.23
C GLY A 279 35.13 -5.59 -0.93
N ASP A 280 35.62 -6.07 0.22
CA ASP A 280 34.98 -5.82 1.53
C ASP A 280 35.38 -4.48 2.16
N GLU A 281 36.45 -3.85 1.68
CA GLU A 281 36.81 -2.47 2.02
C GLU A 281 35.89 -1.43 1.38
N LEU A 282 35.14 -1.82 0.35
CA LEU A 282 34.18 -0.94 -0.31
C LEU A 282 33.00 -0.63 0.63
N PRO A 283 32.38 0.57 0.53
CA PRO A 283 31.22 0.90 1.34
C PRO A 283 30.05 -0.08 1.19
N TYR A 284 29.14 -0.07 2.17
CA TYR A 284 27.84 -0.72 2.03
C TYR A 284 27.17 -0.31 0.69
N PRO A 285 26.55 -1.25 -0.06
CA PRO A 285 26.21 -2.62 0.34
C PRO A 285 27.26 -3.69 0.02
N ARG A 286 28.46 -3.34 -0.48
CA ARG A 286 29.49 -4.33 -0.85
C ARG A 286 30.29 -4.84 0.35
N ALA A 287 30.54 -3.97 1.34
CA ALA A 287 31.25 -4.31 2.57
C ALA A 287 30.81 -5.66 3.17
N GLY A 288 31.78 -6.54 3.42
CA GLY A 288 31.58 -7.84 4.09
C GLY A 288 30.94 -8.94 3.23
N THR A 289 30.55 -8.66 1.99
CA THR A 289 29.85 -9.63 1.13
C THR A 289 30.80 -10.70 0.58
N VAL A 290 32.05 -10.35 0.31
CA VAL A 290 33.08 -11.29 -0.15
C VAL A 290 33.47 -12.24 0.99
N SER A 291 33.59 -11.72 2.21
CA SER A 291 33.79 -12.55 3.41
C SER A 291 32.65 -13.55 3.65
N ILE A 292 31.40 -13.14 3.43
CA ILE A 292 30.26 -14.06 3.51
C ILE A 292 30.42 -15.21 2.51
N LEU A 293 30.73 -14.90 1.25
CA LEU A 293 30.84 -15.90 0.21
C LEU A 293 32.06 -16.83 0.42
N ASN A 294 33.17 -16.30 0.93
CA ASN A 294 34.34 -17.08 1.37
C ASN A 294 33.99 -18.04 2.50
N GLN A 295 33.26 -17.58 3.54
CA GLN A 295 32.84 -18.47 4.62
C GLN A 295 31.84 -19.52 4.15
N PHE A 296 30.95 -19.18 3.22
CA PHE A 296 30.04 -20.15 2.65
C PHE A 296 30.79 -21.22 1.83
N ARG A 297 31.78 -20.82 1.03
CA ARG A 297 32.71 -21.76 0.38
C ARG A 297 33.38 -22.68 1.39
N ASP A 298 33.94 -22.14 2.46
CA ASP A 298 34.66 -22.92 3.46
C ASP A 298 33.72 -23.87 4.22
N ALA A 299 32.48 -23.45 4.47
CA ALA A 299 31.46 -24.31 5.06
C ALA A 299 31.09 -25.49 4.15
N ILE A 300 31.02 -25.27 2.84
CA ILE A 300 30.76 -26.35 1.86
C ILE A 300 31.97 -27.26 1.70
N ALA A 301 33.16 -26.69 1.53
CA ALA A 301 34.38 -27.42 1.18
C ALA A 301 35.01 -28.15 2.37
N GLN A 302 34.95 -27.56 3.56
CA GLN A 302 35.69 -28.00 4.74
C GLN A 302 34.75 -28.43 5.89
N GLY A 303 33.45 -28.18 5.79
CA GLY A 303 32.48 -28.50 6.84
C GLY A 303 32.62 -27.63 8.09
N VAL A 304 33.26 -26.47 7.97
CA VAL A 304 33.42 -25.50 9.08
C VAL A 304 32.09 -24.75 9.27
N GLU A 305 31.66 -24.57 10.51
CA GLU A 305 30.46 -23.77 10.79
C GLU A 305 30.76 -22.28 10.54
N PRO A 306 30.02 -21.59 9.64
CA PRO A 306 30.25 -20.18 9.35
C PRO A 306 29.86 -19.30 10.55
N GLU A 307 30.47 -18.13 10.68
CA GLU A 307 30.23 -17.23 11.82
C GLU A 307 28.75 -16.79 11.90
N THR A 308 28.08 -16.64 10.75
CA THR A 308 26.66 -16.31 10.64
C THR A 308 25.84 -17.53 10.24
N SER A 309 26.17 -18.71 10.78
CA SER A 309 25.34 -19.91 10.60
C SER A 309 23.90 -19.64 11.05
N GLY A 310 22.94 -20.40 10.52
CA GLY A 310 21.55 -20.29 10.97
C GLY A 310 21.42 -20.52 12.48
N ALA A 311 22.26 -21.37 13.06
CA ALA A 311 22.33 -21.63 14.50
C ALA A 311 22.84 -20.42 15.29
N ASP A 312 23.76 -19.63 14.73
CA ASP A 312 24.15 -18.35 15.30
C ASP A 312 23.07 -17.28 15.09
N ASN A 313 22.66 -17.04 13.84
CA ASN A 313 21.84 -15.88 13.47
C ASN A 313 20.40 -15.93 14.00
N ILE A 314 19.85 -17.11 14.33
CA ILE A 314 18.53 -17.21 14.95
C ILE A 314 18.43 -16.44 16.28
N TRP A 315 19.54 -16.26 16.99
CA TRP A 315 19.59 -15.41 18.18
C TRP A 315 19.49 -13.91 17.85
N THR A 316 20.02 -13.47 16.70
CA THR A 316 19.80 -12.11 16.19
C THR A 316 18.33 -11.89 15.87
N LEU A 317 17.68 -12.85 15.21
CA LEU A 317 16.23 -12.82 14.97
C LEU A 317 15.43 -12.80 16.30
N ALA A 318 15.85 -13.58 17.29
CA ALA A 318 15.25 -13.56 18.62
C ALA A 318 15.34 -12.18 19.30
N MET A 319 16.45 -11.44 19.09
CA MET A 319 16.56 -10.05 19.59
C MET A 319 15.55 -9.12 18.92
N VAL A 320 15.37 -9.24 17.60
CA VAL A 320 14.39 -8.44 16.84
C VAL A 320 12.97 -8.71 17.37
N GLU A 321 12.57 -9.97 17.49
CA GLU A 321 11.23 -10.34 17.99
C GLU A 321 11.02 -9.97 19.46
N THR A 322 12.07 -10.01 20.27
CA THR A 322 12.01 -9.58 21.67
C THR A 322 11.88 -8.06 21.79
N ALA A 323 12.53 -7.30 20.90
CA ALA A 323 12.36 -5.86 20.84
C ALA A 323 10.91 -5.48 20.46
N LYS A 324 10.33 -6.11 19.43
CA LYS A 324 8.92 -5.92 19.04
C LYS A 324 7.98 -6.19 20.21
N ARG A 325 8.13 -7.35 20.87
CA ARG A 325 7.29 -7.69 22.04
C ARG A 325 7.47 -6.72 23.22
N SER A 326 8.67 -6.14 23.39
CA SER A 326 8.93 -5.14 24.42
C SER A 326 8.22 -3.83 24.12
N GLN A 327 8.18 -3.41 22.86
CA GLN A 327 7.46 -2.22 22.40
C GLN A 327 5.96 -2.37 22.66
N ASP A 328 5.37 -3.51 22.28
CA ASP A 328 3.96 -3.80 22.47
C ASP A 328 3.53 -3.79 23.95
N GLN A 329 4.38 -4.33 24.83
CA GLN A 329 4.05 -4.50 26.25
C GLN A 329 4.56 -3.37 27.15
N GLY A 330 5.37 -2.43 26.63
CA GLY A 330 5.95 -1.33 27.39
C GLY A 330 6.84 -1.76 28.56
N ARG A 331 7.43 -2.97 28.49
CA ARG A 331 8.26 -3.53 29.56
C ARG A 331 9.48 -4.28 29.02
N ARG A 332 10.45 -4.53 29.90
CA ARG A 332 11.60 -5.41 29.61
C ARG A 332 11.10 -6.84 29.39
N ILE A 333 11.54 -7.46 28.31
CA ILE A 333 11.23 -8.84 27.93
C ILE A 333 12.50 -9.68 28.02
N LYS A 334 12.44 -10.83 28.70
CA LYS A 334 13.51 -11.83 28.64
C LYS A 334 13.46 -12.54 27.31
N ILE A 335 14.62 -12.78 26.70
CA ILE A 335 14.75 -13.50 25.42
C ILE A 335 14.08 -14.88 25.52
N ASP A 336 14.19 -15.55 26.67
CA ASP A 336 13.60 -16.87 26.89
C ASP A 336 12.05 -16.87 26.90
N GLU A 337 11.39 -15.71 27.07
CA GLU A 337 9.93 -15.58 26.91
C GLU A 337 9.50 -15.66 25.43
N VAL A 338 10.42 -15.37 24.51
CA VAL A 338 10.19 -15.28 23.06
C VAL A 338 10.84 -16.45 22.35
N PHE A 339 12.16 -16.61 22.48
CA PHE A 339 12.89 -17.75 21.96
C PHE A 339 12.87 -18.90 22.96
N THR A 340 11.72 -19.56 23.05
CA THR A 340 11.47 -20.56 24.10
C THR A 340 12.43 -21.75 24.02
N ARG A 341 12.53 -22.49 25.13
CA ARG A 341 13.30 -23.73 25.20
C ARG A 341 12.92 -24.72 24.10
N GLU A 342 11.63 -24.89 23.82
CA GLU A 342 11.15 -25.80 22.78
C GLU A 342 11.70 -25.42 21.39
N MET A 343 11.69 -24.13 21.06
CA MET A 343 12.25 -23.65 19.79
C MET A 343 13.76 -23.91 19.72
N ARG A 344 14.51 -23.69 20.80
CA ARG A 344 15.95 -23.97 20.85
C ARG A 344 16.25 -25.46 20.72
N THR A 345 15.45 -26.33 21.33
CA THR A 345 15.54 -27.78 21.13
C THR A 345 15.24 -28.16 19.68
N LYS A 346 14.18 -27.60 19.07
CA LYS A 346 13.87 -27.80 17.64
C LYS A 346 15.01 -27.35 16.73
N ALA A 347 15.64 -26.22 17.04
CA ALA A 347 16.81 -25.71 16.34
C ALA A 347 18.09 -26.52 16.61
N GLY A 348 18.06 -27.55 17.46
CA GLY A 348 19.24 -28.36 17.80
C GLY A 348 20.33 -27.58 18.55
N LEU A 349 19.93 -26.54 19.30
CA LEU A 349 20.81 -25.70 20.14
C LEU A 349 20.87 -26.18 21.60
N GLU A 350 19.92 -27.02 22.02
CA GLU A 350 19.91 -27.67 23.34
C GLU A 350 19.75 -29.18 23.16
N SER A 351 20.46 -29.98 23.97
CA SER A 351 20.33 -31.44 23.96
C SER A 351 19.01 -31.89 24.63
N SER A 352 18.37 -32.92 24.07
CA SER A 352 17.15 -33.54 24.63
C SER A 352 17.37 -34.29 25.95
N ASN A 353 18.63 -34.48 26.35
CA ASN A 353 19.00 -35.02 27.66
C ASN A 353 19.61 -33.92 28.53
N GLY A 354 19.08 -33.77 29.74
CA GLY A 354 19.56 -32.84 30.73
C GLY A 354 20.96 -33.20 31.22
N SER A 355 21.96 -32.50 30.68
CA SER A 355 23.22 -32.22 31.36
C SER A 355 23.80 -30.96 30.72
N ALA A 356 23.83 -29.87 31.48
CA ALA A 356 24.39 -28.60 31.04
C ALA A 356 25.84 -28.80 30.54
N PRO A 357 26.24 -28.28 29.37
CA PRO A 357 27.64 -28.23 29.00
C PRO A 357 28.34 -27.17 29.86
N ALA A 358 29.50 -27.55 30.39
CA ALA A 358 30.35 -26.73 31.23
C ALA A 358 30.85 -25.48 30.48
N ASP A 359 30.58 -24.31 31.07
CA ASP A 359 31.17 -23.04 30.69
C ASP A 359 32.65 -23.07 31.09
N SER A 360 33.55 -23.19 30.11
CA SER A 360 35.00 -23.16 30.32
C SER A 360 35.48 -21.71 30.47
N GLY A 361 35.31 -21.14 31.66
CA GLY A 361 36.02 -19.92 32.08
C GLY A 361 37.35 -20.27 32.76
N PRO A 362 38.43 -19.47 32.58
CA PRO A 362 39.68 -19.67 33.31
C PRO A 362 39.49 -19.27 34.78
N GLY A 363 39.90 -20.15 35.69
CA GLY A 363 39.77 -19.93 37.12
C GLY A 363 40.79 -18.90 37.67
N SER A 364 40.35 -18.13 38.66
CA SER A 364 41.14 -17.87 39.88
C SER A 364 40.26 -17.30 41.00
N THR A 365 40.00 -18.16 41.98
CA THR A 365 39.98 -17.94 43.45
C THR A 365 39.94 -16.51 44.01
N ALA A 366 38.94 -16.23 44.86
CA ALA A 366 39.12 -15.71 46.22
C ALA A 366 37.78 -15.76 46.99
N GLY A 367 37.82 -16.27 48.22
CA GLY A 367 36.65 -16.52 49.07
C GLY A 367 36.18 -15.31 49.88
N GLY A 368 34.99 -15.45 50.46
CA GLY A 368 34.43 -14.53 51.45
C GLY A 368 33.05 -14.99 51.93
N GLN A 369 32.96 -15.39 53.19
CA GLN A 369 31.75 -15.87 53.87
C GLN A 369 30.71 -14.76 54.11
N ARG A 370 29.41 -15.13 54.02
CA ARG A 370 28.19 -14.81 54.84
C ARG A 370 28.13 -13.48 55.67
N PRO A 371 26.93 -12.90 55.97
CA PRO A 371 25.78 -13.65 56.49
C PRO A 371 24.35 -13.14 56.16
N ALA A 372 23.39 -13.89 56.71
CA ALA A 372 21.95 -13.77 56.64
C ALA A 372 21.35 -12.59 57.45
N GLY A 373 20.12 -12.20 57.07
CA GLY A 373 19.16 -11.40 57.85
C GLY A 373 17.91 -11.15 56.99
N SER A 374 16.81 -11.88 57.19
CA SER A 374 15.69 -11.58 58.10
C SER A 374 14.78 -10.45 57.59
N GLY A 375 13.49 -10.77 57.36
CA GLY A 375 12.45 -9.75 57.26
C GLY A 375 11.20 -10.19 56.49
N GLN A 376 10.30 -10.90 57.18
CA GLN A 376 8.91 -11.09 56.77
C GLN A 376 8.17 -9.74 56.62
N GLN A 377 7.22 -9.65 55.68
CA GLN A 377 5.83 -9.24 55.99
C GLN A 377 4.87 -9.48 54.79
N SER A 378 3.90 -10.34 55.05
CA SER A 378 2.59 -10.56 54.41
C SER A 378 1.73 -9.27 54.41
N ALA A 379 0.70 -8.98 53.60
CA ALA A 379 -0.31 -9.68 52.79
C ALA A 379 -1.02 -8.58 51.90
N PRO A 380 -2.15 -8.78 51.17
CA PRO A 380 -2.93 -9.98 50.91
C PRO A 380 -3.27 -10.26 49.43
N SER A 381 -3.59 -11.53 49.19
CA SER A 381 -4.19 -12.07 47.98
C SER A 381 -5.55 -11.42 47.64
N ARG A 382 -5.68 -10.84 46.45
CA ARG A 382 -6.98 -10.69 45.77
C ARG A 382 -7.08 -11.72 44.66
N GLN A 383 -7.99 -12.67 44.85
CA GLN A 383 -8.42 -13.65 43.86
C GLN A 383 -8.82 -12.92 42.57
N ARG A 384 -8.19 -13.30 41.45
CA ARG A 384 -8.66 -12.94 40.11
C ARG A 384 -9.79 -13.90 39.73
N PRO A 385 -10.96 -13.43 39.26
CA PRO A 385 -11.98 -14.33 38.76
C PRO A 385 -11.50 -14.94 37.43
N VAL A 386 -11.65 -16.26 37.36
CA VAL A 386 -11.63 -17.04 36.12
C VAL A 386 -12.81 -16.57 35.28
N VAL A 387 -12.55 -15.85 34.19
CA VAL A 387 -13.59 -15.54 33.20
C VAL A 387 -13.59 -16.67 32.18
N SER A 388 -14.41 -17.67 32.46
CA SER A 388 -14.94 -18.62 31.48
C SER A 388 -15.81 -17.88 30.46
N GLY A 389 -15.81 -18.38 29.22
CA GLY A 389 -16.41 -17.72 28.06
C GLY A 389 -17.90 -17.39 28.19
N GLN A 390 -18.23 -16.17 27.76
CA GLN A 390 -19.38 -15.79 26.92
C GLN A 390 -19.19 -14.31 26.59
N ARG A 391 -19.07 -13.98 25.29
CA ARG A 391 -18.98 -12.58 24.84
C ARG A 391 -20.33 -11.90 25.10
N ALA A 392 -20.32 -10.81 25.87
CA ALA A 392 -21.48 -9.96 26.08
C ALA A 392 -21.92 -9.32 24.76
N ALA A 393 -23.14 -9.62 24.33
CA ALA A 393 -23.80 -9.02 23.18
C ALA A 393 -24.35 -7.62 23.57
N GLY A 394 -23.89 -6.57 22.89
CA GLY A 394 -24.55 -5.26 22.93
C GLY A 394 -25.78 -5.28 22.00
N SER A 395 -26.92 -4.77 22.50
CA SER A 395 -28.21 -4.42 21.83
C SER A 395 -28.84 -5.31 20.73
N GLY A 396 -28.22 -6.39 20.26
CA GLY A 396 -28.82 -7.42 19.40
C GLY A 396 -29.04 -7.10 17.92
N GLN A 397 -29.12 -5.83 17.50
CA GLN A 397 -29.27 -5.42 16.09
C GLN A 397 -27.91 -5.36 15.37
N ARG A 398 -27.88 -5.87 14.13
CA ARG A 398 -26.71 -5.86 13.23
C ARG A 398 -27.07 -5.23 11.90
N VAL A 399 -26.11 -4.57 11.26
CA VAL A 399 -26.26 -4.00 9.92
C VAL A 399 -25.31 -4.68 8.93
N LEU A 400 -25.86 -5.21 7.84
CA LEU A 400 -25.10 -5.64 6.67
C LEU A 400 -25.31 -4.61 5.56
N PHE A 401 -24.24 -4.00 5.09
CA PHE A 401 -24.24 -3.05 3.99
C PHE A 401 -23.53 -3.67 2.79
N ILE A 402 -24.26 -3.85 1.69
CA ILE A 402 -23.76 -4.33 0.41
C ILE A 402 -23.85 -3.16 -0.57
N GLY A 403 -22.69 -2.61 -0.93
CA GLY A 403 -22.57 -1.62 -2.00
C GLY A 403 -22.41 -2.27 -3.36
N LEU A 404 -23.00 -1.69 -4.39
CA LEU A 404 -22.75 -2.02 -5.80
C LEU A 404 -22.15 -0.78 -6.47
N ASP A 405 -20.89 -0.83 -6.86
CA ASP A 405 -20.20 0.31 -7.47
C ASP A 405 -20.70 0.55 -8.89
N SER A 406 -21.28 1.73 -9.12
CA SER A 406 -21.86 2.15 -10.40
C SER A 406 -22.79 1.10 -11.04
N ALA A 407 -23.60 0.42 -10.22
CA ALA A 407 -24.62 -0.49 -10.74
C ALA A 407 -25.86 0.29 -11.14
N ASP A 408 -26.20 0.25 -12.43
CA ASP A 408 -27.28 1.08 -12.96
C ASP A 408 -28.67 0.57 -12.54
N ALA A 409 -29.48 1.45 -11.93
CA ALA A 409 -30.80 1.10 -11.43
C ALA A 409 -31.77 0.70 -12.55
N GLU A 410 -31.68 1.31 -13.74
CA GLU A 410 -32.59 1.01 -14.86
C GLU A 410 -32.29 -0.37 -15.45
N LEU A 411 -31.01 -0.73 -15.59
CA LEU A 411 -30.60 -2.07 -15.99
C LEU A 411 -31.04 -3.13 -14.97
N ILE A 412 -30.88 -2.85 -13.67
CA ILE A 412 -31.34 -3.76 -12.62
C ILE A 412 -32.85 -3.96 -12.71
N GLU A 413 -33.64 -2.88 -12.73
CA GLU A 413 -35.11 -2.94 -12.84
C GLU A 413 -35.55 -3.69 -14.10
N GLN A 414 -34.86 -3.49 -15.23
CA GLN A 414 -35.11 -4.20 -16.48
C GLN A 414 -34.86 -5.71 -16.33
N TRP A 415 -33.71 -6.11 -15.77
CA TRP A 415 -33.35 -7.52 -15.63
C TRP A 415 -34.10 -8.23 -14.49
N GLU A 416 -34.56 -7.50 -13.47
CA GLU A 416 -35.54 -7.97 -12.48
C GLU A 416 -36.87 -8.35 -13.17
N ARG A 417 -37.40 -7.47 -14.03
CA ARG A 417 -38.64 -7.77 -14.81
C ARG A 417 -38.49 -8.96 -15.75
N GLN A 418 -37.27 -9.25 -16.20
CA GLN A 418 -36.95 -10.43 -17.02
C GLN A 418 -36.70 -11.70 -16.19
N GLY A 419 -36.74 -11.62 -14.86
CA GLY A 419 -36.51 -12.75 -13.95
C GLY A 419 -35.04 -13.16 -13.81
N LEU A 420 -34.09 -12.31 -14.19
CA LEU A 420 -32.66 -12.62 -14.23
C LEU A 420 -31.92 -12.23 -12.94
N LEU A 421 -32.48 -11.32 -12.14
CA LEU A 421 -31.93 -10.88 -10.84
C LEU A 421 -32.89 -11.23 -9.68
N PRO A 422 -33.14 -12.53 -9.41
CA PRO A 422 -34.17 -12.97 -8.48
C PRO A 422 -33.90 -12.59 -7.01
N ASN A 423 -32.64 -12.41 -6.59
CA ASN A 423 -32.34 -12.10 -5.20
C ASN A 423 -32.60 -10.63 -4.89
N ILE A 424 -32.18 -9.72 -5.78
CA ILE A 424 -32.47 -8.28 -5.69
C ILE A 424 -33.99 -8.06 -5.80
N ALA A 425 -34.66 -8.70 -6.76
CA ALA A 425 -36.13 -8.61 -6.90
C ALA A 425 -36.86 -9.05 -5.63
N ARG A 426 -36.39 -10.14 -5.00
CA ARG A 426 -36.93 -10.60 -3.71
C ARG A 426 -36.68 -9.60 -2.59
N MET A 427 -35.48 -9.01 -2.50
CA MET A 427 -35.21 -7.98 -1.49
C MET A 427 -36.16 -6.78 -1.68
N ARG A 428 -36.34 -6.32 -2.92
CA ARG A 428 -37.23 -5.21 -3.26
C ARG A 428 -38.67 -5.49 -2.83
N ALA A 429 -39.17 -6.69 -3.12
CA ALA A 429 -40.52 -7.11 -2.75
C ALA A 429 -40.74 -7.29 -1.23
N GLN A 430 -39.66 -7.52 -0.46
CA GLN A 430 -39.73 -7.84 0.96
C GLN A 430 -39.33 -6.69 1.89
N GLY A 431 -38.94 -5.54 1.34
CA GLY A 431 -38.42 -4.42 2.11
C GLY A 431 -38.91 -3.06 1.63
N THR A 432 -38.13 -2.05 1.95
CA THR A 432 -38.32 -0.63 1.57
C THR A 432 -37.29 -0.30 0.50
N SER A 433 -37.70 0.34 -0.60
CA SER A 433 -36.78 0.63 -1.71
C SER A 433 -37.14 1.88 -2.49
N GLY A 434 -36.19 2.43 -3.24
CA GLY A 434 -36.44 3.54 -4.16
C GLY A 434 -35.17 4.04 -4.83
N ARG A 435 -35.35 4.83 -5.89
CA ARG A 435 -34.26 5.66 -6.44
C ARG A 435 -33.93 6.76 -5.45
N MET A 436 -32.66 7.14 -5.36
CA MET A 436 -32.16 8.11 -4.39
C MET A 436 -31.55 9.31 -5.14
N ALA A 437 -31.77 10.52 -4.63
CA ALA A 437 -30.96 11.67 -5.06
C ALA A 437 -29.49 11.44 -4.65
N THR A 438 -28.56 11.89 -5.49
CA THR A 438 -27.14 11.57 -5.32
C THR A 438 -26.21 12.75 -5.56
N THR A 439 -25.10 12.81 -4.83
CA THR A 439 -24.04 13.77 -5.11
C THR A 439 -23.37 13.53 -6.47
N ALA A 440 -23.59 12.35 -7.07
CA ALA A 440 -23.20 12.07 -8.44
C ALA A 440 -23.95 12.91 -9.49
N GLU A 441 -25.04 13.59 -9.11
CA GLU A 441 -25.68 14.62 -9.94
C GLU A 441 -24.78 15.84 -10.15
N ILE A 442 -23.71 16.00 -9.37
CA ILE A 442 -22.79 17.13 -9.49
C ILE A 442 -21.35 16.62 -9.63
N LEU A 443 -20.94 15.62 -8.85
CA LEU A 443 -19.58 15.09 -8.79
C LEU A 443 -19.64 13.56 -8.62
N HIS A 444 -19.62 12.75 -9.68
CA HIS A 444 -19.87 11.30 -9.62
C HIS A 444 -19.07 10.56 -8.54
N VAL A 445 -17.74 10.74 -8.54
CA VAL A 445 -16.83 10.05 -7.60
C VAL A 445 -17.13 10.37 -6.13
N SER A 446 -17.83 11.47 -5.85
CA SER A 446 -18.13 11.89 -4.48
C SER A 446 -19.23 11.06 -3.79
N ALA A 447 -20.00 10.26 -4.53
CA ALA A 447 -21.13 9.51 -3.98
C ALA A 447 -20.75 8.59 -2.82
N TRP A 448 -19.72 7.77 -2.96
CA TRP A 448 -19.28 6.86 -1.91
C TRP A 448 -18.74 7.59 -0.66
N PRO A 449 -17.79 8.54 -0.78
CA PRO A 449 -17.40 9.38 0.36
C PRO A 449 -18.59 10.05 1.07
N SER A 450 -19.56 10.56 0.31
CA SER A 450 -20.78 11.17 0.86
C SER A 450 -21.64 10.15 1.61
N ILE A 451 -21.82 8.94 1.07
CA ILE A 451 -22.49 7.83 1.77
C ILE A 451 -21.78 7.52 3.08
N PHE A 452 -20.45 7.43 3.08
CA PHE A 452 -19.67 6.99 4.25
C PHE A 452 -19.49 8.06 5.34
N THR A 453 -19.71 9.33 5.01
CA THR A 453 -19.51 10.45 5.94
C THR A 453 -20.81 11.17 6.30
N GLY A 454 -21.88 10.97 5.53
CA GLY A 454 -23.16 11.67 5.71
C GLY A 454 -23.08 13.17 5.40
N VAL A 455 -22.03 13.63 4.71
CA VAL A 455 -21.83 15.05 4.36
C VAL A 455 -21.57 15.25 2.88
N THR A 456 -21.78 16.48 2.40
CA THR A 456 -21.59 16.88 1.01
C THR A 456 -20.11 16.99 0.59
N PRO A 457 -19.80 17.03 -0.73
CA PRO A 457 -18.42 16.99 -1.22
C PRO A 457 -17.55 18.18 -0.85
N ASP A 458 -18.17 19.34 -0.61
CA ASP A 458 -17.50 20.54 -0.10
C ASP A 458 -17.19 20.48 1.40
N LYS A 459 -17.65 19.45 2.11
CA LYS A 459 -17.25 19.14 3.48
C LYS A 459 -16.15 18.08 3.54
N HIS A 460 -16.25 17.00 2.75
CA HIS A 460 -15.25 15.94 2.77
C HIS A 460 -14.07 16.16 1.80
N GLY A 461 -14.24 16.91 0.72
CA GLY A 461 -13.17 17.24 -0.24
C GLY A 461 -12.76 16.11 -1.20
N LEU A 462 -13.30 14.90 -1.02
CA LEU A 462 -13.11 13.74 -1.90
C LEU A 462 -14.10 13.73 -3.09
N TYR A 463 -13.70 14.12 -4.30
CA TYR A 463 -14.64 14.23 -5.44
C TYR A 463 -14.12 13.74 -6.79
N HIS A 464 -12.85 13.34 -6.88
CA HIS A 464 -12.25 12.84 -8.10
C HIS A 464 -10.98 12.05 -7.80
N ALA A 465 -10.53 11.21 -8.76
CA ALA A 465 -9.26 10.49 -8.68
C ALA A 465 -8.05 11.42 -8.57
N TYR A 466 -8.19 12.65 -9.08
CA TYR A 466 -7.19 13.71 -9.00
C TYR A 466 -7.84 15.01 -8.52
N VAL A 467 -7.30 15.61 -7.47
CA VAL A 467 -7.83 16.84 -6.88
C VAL A 467 -6.81 17.97 -6.96
N MET A 468 -7.32 19.20 -7.11
CA MET A 468 -6.53 20.41 -6.98
C MET A 468 -6.59 20.90 -5.53
N ASN A 469 -5.43 21.19 -4.95
CA ASN A 469 -5.36 21.82 -3.63
C ASN A 469 -5.08 23.31 -3.79
N PRO A 470 -5.72 24.19 -3.00
CA PRO A 470 -5.30 25.57 -2.86
C PRO A 470 -3.81 25.65 -2.53
N GLY A 471 -3.09 26.55 -3.20
CA GLY A 471 -1.64 26.67 -3.08
C GLY A 471 -0.84 25.68 -3.92
N ASP A 472 -1.49 24.89 -4.79
CA ASP A 472 -0.86 24.03 -5.78
C ASP A 472 -1.42 24.32 -7.19
N GLN A 473 -0.64 24.02 -8.23
CA GLN A 473 -1.02 24.09 -9.64
C GLN A 473 -0.71 22.76 -10.36
N SER A 474 -0.39 21.71 -9.61
CA SER A 474 -0.36 20.33 -10.09
C SER A 474 -1.47 19.52 -9.38
N PRO A 475 -2.16 18.62 -10.09
CA PRO A 475 -3.11 17.72 -9.46
C PRO A 475 -2.41 16.78 -8.48
N THR A 476 -3.14 16.36 -7.45
CA THR A 476 -2.68 15.40 -6.44
C THR A 476 -3.70 14.27 -6.29
N ARG A 477 -3.27 13.13 -5.73
CA ARG A 477 -4.24 12.12 -5.28
C ARG A 477 -5.02 12.63 -4.07
N PRO A 478 -6.33 12.34 -3.98
CA PRO A 478 -7.09 12.63 -2.77
C PRO A 478 -6.49 11.89 -1.56
N ARG A 479 -6.63 12.48 -0.37
CA ARG A 479 -6.14 11.89 0.89
C ARG A 479 -7.31 11.60 1.82
N PRO A 480 -7.92 10.40 1.73
CA PRO A 480 -9.06 10.03 2.57
C PRO A 480 -8.77 10.16 4.07
N ASP A 481 -7.52 9.91 4.49
CA ASP A 481 -7.05 10.05 5.88
C ASP A 481 -7.03 11.50 6.39
N LYS A 482 -7.13 12.49 5.49
CA LYS A 482 -7.16 13.92 5.79
C LYS A 482 -8.55 14.54 5.64
N THR A 483 -9.57 13.73 5.37
CA THR A 483 -10.95 14.20 5.32
C THR A 483 -11.34 14.85 6.65
N PRO A 484 -11.94 16.07 6.66
CA PRO A 484 -12.30 16.75 7.91
C PRO A 484 -13.34 16.00 8.75
N PHE A 485 -14.16 15.16 8.10
CA PHE A 485 -15.22 14.39 8.72
C PHE A 485 -14.92 12.89 8.64
N PRO A 486 -15.11 12.14 9.73
CA PRO A 486 -14.74 10.73 9.77
C PRO A 486 -15.73 9.85 8.99
N PHE A 487 -15.26 8.71 8.49
CA PHE A 487 -16.15 7.65 8.04
C PHE A 487 -16.97 7.10 9.22
N PHE A 488 -18.25 6.79 9.01
CA PHE A 488 -19.19 6.50 10.09
C PHE A 488 -18.80 5.27 10.94
N TRP A 489 -18.10 4.28 10.35
CA TRP A 489 -17.60 3.12 11.09
C TRP A 489 -16.50 3.48 12.10
N LYS A 490 -15.82 4.62 11.94
CA LYS A 490 -14.94 5.16 12.98
C LYS A 490 -15.74 5.48 14.25
N LEU A 491 -16.89 6.13 14.09
CA LEU A 491 -17.78 6.50 15.21
C LEU A 491 -18.30 5.24 15.93
N LEU A 492 -18.61 4.18 15.16
CA LEU A 492 -18.98 2.88 15.73
C LEU A 492 -17.83 2.29 16.57
N SER A 493 -16.60 2.30 16.03
CA SER A 493 -15.43 1.79 16.73
C SER A 493 -15.13 2.55 18.02
N GLU A 494 -15.28 3.88 18.01
CA GLU A 494 -15.12 4.74 19.20
C GLU A 494 -16.17 4.43 20.29
N GLN A 495 -17.36 3.96 19.92
CA GLN A 495 -18.39 3.45 20.85
C GLN A 495 -18.23 1.96 21.19
N GLY A 496 -17.10 1.35 20.81
CA GLY A 496 -16.79 -0.04 21.11
C GLY A 496 -17.59 -1.06 20.29
N LYS A 497 -18.19 -0.67 19.16
CA LYS A 497 -18.83 -1.61 18.22
C LYS A 497 -17.81 -2.17 17.24
N SER A 498 -17.96 -3.43 16.87
CA SER A 498 -17.07 -4.15 15.96
C SER A 498 -17.55 -4.04 14.52
N SER A 499 -16.66 -3.74 13.59
CA SER A 499 -17.00 -3.59 12.17
C SER A 499 -16.06 -4.39 11.27
N VAL A 500 -16.61 -5.03 10.24
CA VAL A 500 -15.83 -5.54 9.10
C VAL A 500 -16.13 -4.64 7.91
N VAL A 501 -15.10 -4.00 7.35
CA VAL A 501 -15.22 -3.06 6.22
C VAL A 501 -14.35 -3.58 5.10
N MET A 502 -14.97 -3.96 3.98
CA MET A 502 -14.30 -4.55 2.83
C MET A 502 -14.57 -3.74 1.57
N ASP A 503 -13.52 -3.31 0.88
CA ASP A 503 -13.58 -2.67 -0.43
C ASP A 503 -14.44 -1.41 -0.46
N ALA A 504 -14.52 -0.68 0.66
CA ALA A 504 -15.17 0.63 0.70
C ALA A 504 -14.39 1.64 -0.17
N PHE A 505 -15.05 2.17 -1.20
CA PHE A 505 -14.44 3.03 -2.21
C PHE A 505 -13.93 4.36 -1.67
N MET A 506 -12.77 4.84 -2.14
CA MET A 506 -12.16 6.11 -1.67
C MET A 506 -11.94 6.21 -0.16
N THR A 507 -11.58 5.10 0.48
CA THR A 507 -11.29 5.05 1.91
C THR A 507 -9.80 4.84 2.19
N CYS A 508 -9.45 4.73 3.46
CA CYS A 508 -8.14 4.33 3.93
C CYS A 508 -8.30 3.49 5.20
N PRO A 509 -7.35 2.59 5.52
CA PRO A 509 -7.36 1.87 6.79
C PRO A 509 -7.29 2.85 7.98
N LEU A 510 -8.26 2.75 8.88
CA LEU A 510 -8.27 3.51 10.13
C LEU A 510 -7.39 2.83 11.18
N GLN A 511 -6.61 3.63 11.91
CA GLN A 511 -5.83 3.17 13.07
C GLN A 511 -6.74 2.93 14.28
N ASN A 512 -6.35 2.01 15.17
CA ASN A 512 -7.09 1.66 16.39
C ASN A 512 -8.56 1.25 16.14
N PHE A 513 -8.81 0.61 15.00
CA PHE A 513 -10.14 0.19 14.57
C PHE A 513 -10.54 -1.14 15.20
N LYS A 514 -11.76 -1.21 15.74
CA LYS A 514 -12.32 -2.44 16.31
C LYS A 514 -12.95 -3.30 15.22
N GLY A 515 -12.17 -4.25 14.73
CA GLY A 515 -12.59 -5.22 13.71
C GLY A 515 -11.58 -5.28 12.57
N SER A 516 -12.05 -5.54 11.35
CA SER A 516 -11.19 -5.79 10.19
C SER A 516 -11.49 -4.85 9.05
N GLN A 517 -10.44 -4.43 8.34
CA GLN A 517 -10.51 -3.54 7.18
C GLN A 517 -9.76 -4.19 6.01
N ILE A 518 -10.44 -4.36 4.89
CA ILE A 518 -9.87 -4.80 3.62
C ILE A 518 -10.08 -3.64 2.66
N VAL A 519 -9.03 -2.98 2.23
CA VAL A 519 -9.07 -1.77 1.41
C VAL A 519 -8.35 -2.07 0.10
N GLU A 520 -9.01 -1.82 -1.03
CA GLU A 520 -8.44 -1.99 -2.37
C GLU A 520 -7.99 -3.41 -2.70
N TRP A 521 -8.73 -4.43 -2.23
CA TRP A 521 -8.48 -5.83 -2.57
C TRP A 521 -9.16 -6.25 -3.87
N GLY A 522 -10.41 -5.81 -4.05
CA GLY A 522 -11.21 -6.05 -5.26
C GLY A 522 -11.93 -4.79 -5.76
N THR A 523 -11.61 -3.60 -5.25
CA THR A 523 -11.96 -2.33 -5.89
C THR A 523 -10.99 -2.04 -7.01
N TRP A 524 -11.55 -1.70 -8.17
CA TRP A 524 -10.79 -1.56 -9.40
C TRP A 524 -10.06 -0.22 -9.49
N SER A 525 -10.55 0.81 -8.81
CA SER A 525 -10.00 2.18 -8.85
C SER A 525 -9.20 2.46 -7.59
N TRP A 526 -7.87 2.38 -7.65
CA TRP A 526 -7.02 2.63 -6.48
C TRP A 526 -7.01 4.13 -6.12
N PHE A 527 -7.56 4.47 -4.95
CA PHE A 527 -7.47 5.81 -4.34
C PHE A 527 -6.59 5.82 -3.08
N SER A 528 -6.33 4.66 -2.50
CA SER A 528 -5.30 4.43 -1.49
C SER A 528 -4.49 3.17 -1.81
N GLU A 529 -3.39 2.95 -1.10
CA GLU A 529 -2.61 1.71 -1.26
C GLU A 529 -3.40 0.51 -0.73
N PRO A 530 -3.46 -0.62 -1.47
CA PRO A 530 -4.10 -1.84 -0.99
C PRO A 530 -3.59 -2.30 0.37
N ALA A 531 -4.52 -2.47 1.30
CA ALA A 531 -4.20 -2.76 2.68
C ALA A 531 -5.25 -3.67 3.32
N ILE A 532 -4.78 -4.63 4.12
CA ILE A 532 -5.62 -5.53 4.89
C ILE A 532 -5.16 -5.46 6.35
N VAL A 533 -6.08 -5.10 7.24
CA VAL A 533 -5.84 -4.87 8.67
C VAL A 533 -6.84 -5.72 9.47
N PRO A 534 -6.38 -6.55 10.43
CA PRO A 534 -4.98 -6.76 10.82
C PRO A 534 -4.17 -7.51 9.76
N ALA A 535 -2.84 -7.32 9.76
CA ALA A 535 -1.95 -7.92 8.75
C ALA A 535 -2.03 -9.45 8.68
N SER A 536 -2.36 -10.13 9.79
CA SER A 536 -2.59 -11.58 9.81
C SER A 536 -3.71 -12.02 8.86
N LEU A 537 -4.74 -11.18 8.68
CA LEU A 537 -5.88 -11.49 7.82
C LEU A 537 -5.48 -11.55 6.34
N LYS A 538 -4.48 -10.77 5.92
CA LYS A 538 -3.94 -10.79 4.55
C LYS A 538 -3.45 -12.18 4.17
N SER A 539 -2.56 -12.73 4.99
CA SER A 539 -1.96 -14.05 4.75
C SER A 539 -3.01 -15.16 4.75
N GLU A 540 -4.05 -15.05 5.58
CA GLU A 540 -5.15 -16.01 5.59
C GLU A 540 -5.97 -15.96 4.30
N ILE A 541 -6.33 -14.76 3.82
CA ILE A 541 -7.10 -14.59 2.59
C ILE A 541 -6.29 -15.10 1.39
N GLU A 542 -5.01 -14.72 1.30
CA GLU A 542 -4.13 -15.14 0.21
C GLU A 542 -3.91 -16.66 0.21
N ALA A 543 -3.68 -17.28 1.37
CA ALA A 543 -3.49 -18.72 1.48
C ALA A 543 -4.76 -19.51 1.12
N LYS A 544 -5.95 -18.98 1.43
CA LYS A 544 -7.21 -19.71 1.26
C LYS A 544 -7.88 -19.47 -0.10
N PHE A 545 -7.80 -18.26 -0.62
CA PHE A 545 -8.56 -17.83 -1.81
C PHE A 545 -7.66 -17.39 -2.97
N GLY A 546 -6.35 -17.20 -2.72
CA GLY A 546 -5.40 -16.71 -3.70
C GLY A 546 -5.61 -15.24 -4.07
N PRO A 547 -4.94 -14.75 -5.13
CA PRO A 547 -5.07 -13.36 -5.57
C PRO A 547 -6.45 -13.09 -6.20
N TYR A 548 -6.83 -11.82 -6.23
CA TYR A 548 -8.01 -11.37 -6.96
C TYR A 548 -7.83 -11.62 -8.48
N PRO A 549 -8.82 -12.19 -9.19
CA PRO A 549 -8.61 -12.75 -10.52
C PRO A 549 -8.64 -11.71 -11.64
N ALA A 550 -9.13 -10.50 -11.38
CA ALA A 550 -9.37 -9.50 -12.39
C ALA A 550 -8.28 -8.40 -12.38
N PRO A 551 -7.93 -7.80 -13.53
CA PRO A 551 -6.84 -6.84 -13.62
C PRO A 551 -7.16 -5.54 -12.86
N GLU A 552 -6.12 -4.77 -12.55
CA GLU A 552 -6.28 -3.44 -11.95
C GLU A 552 -6.70 -2.41 -13.01
N HIS A 553 -7.62 -1.49 -12.68
CA HIS A 553 -8.12 -0.49 -13.64
C HIS A 553 -7.01 0.40 -14.22
N SER A 554 -6.05 0.80 -13.39
CA SER A 554 -4.93 1.67 -13.81
C SER A 554 -4.03 1.01 -14.87
N LYS A 555 -4.09 -0.32 -14.99
CA LYS A 555 -3.32 -1.12 -15.95
C LYS A 555 -4.07 -1.36 -17.27
N VAL A 556 -5.34 -0.98 -17.36
CA VAL A 556 -6.16 -1.10 -18.57
C VAL A 556 -6.04 0.20 -19.37
N ALA A 557 -5.01 0.27 -20.22
CA ALA A 557 -4.74 1.45 -21.04
C ALA A 557 -5.47 1.44 -22.39
N VAL A 558 -6.11 0.33 -22.77
CA VAL A 558 -6.86 0.10 -24.01
C VAL A 558 -8.07 -0.78 -23.72
N LEU A 559 -9.04 -0.83 -24.64
CA LEU A 559 -10.19 -1.73 -24.52
C LEU A 559 -9.70 -3.19 -24.38
N PRO A 560 -10.08 -3.90 -23.30
CA PRO A 560 -9.63 -5.28 -23.07
C PRO A 560 -10.34 -6.27 -24.00
N GLU A 561 -9.74 -7.45 -24.16
CA GLU A 561 -10.43 -8.58 -24.82
C GLU A 561 -11.67 -8.93 -24.00
N SER A 562 -12.84 -8.89 -24.63
CA SER A 562 -14.13 -8.83 -23.93
C SER A 562 -14.51 -10.13 -23.23
N GLN A 563 -14.16 -11.29 -23.80
CA GLN A 563 -14.47 -12.59 -23.19
C GLN A 563 -13.69 -12.79 -21.90
N TRP A 564 -12.38 -12.65 -21.98
CA TRP A 564 -11.48 -12.72 -20.83
C TRP A 564 -11.87 -11.71 -19.77
N PHE A 565 -12.23 -10.48 -20.16
CA PHE A 565 -12.62 -9.44 -19.22
C PHE A 565 -13.91 -9.78 -18.46
N ARG A 566 -14.95 -10.23 -19.18
CA ARG A 566 -16.21 -10.72 -18.59
C ARG A 566 -15.94 -11.88 -17.64
N ASP A 567 -15.21 -12.90 -18.09
CA ASP A 567 -14.90 -14.09 -17.29
C ASP A 567 -14.12 -13.73 -16.01
N SER A 568 -13.17 -12.80 -16.10
CA SER A 568 -12.37 -12.33 -14.96
C SER A 568 -13.21 -11.57 -13.94
N LEU A 569 -14.16 -10.75 -14.38
CA LEU A 569 -15.10 -10.03 -13.51
C LEU A 569 -16.06 -10.99 -12.81
N VAL A 570 -16.64 -11.94 -13.52
CA VAL A 570 -17.51 -12.98 -12.94
C VAL A 570 -16.74 -13.79 -11.89
N ALA A 571 -15.51 -14.22 -12.20
CA ALA A 571 -14.65 -14.90 -11.23
C ALA A 571 -14.30 -14.01 -10.01
N GLY A 572 -14.16 -12.70 -10.22
CA GLY A 572 -13.95 -11.71 -9.18
C GLY A 572 -15.11 -11.69 -8.18
N VAL A 573 -16.33 -11.60 -8.70
CA VAL A 573 -17.56 -11.63 -7.89
C VAL A 573 -17.66 -12.92 -7.08
N GLU A 574 -17.41 -14.07 -7.71
CA GLU A 574 -17.46 -15.37 -7.02
C GLU A 574 -16.43 -15.44 -5.88
N LYS A 575 -15.19 -15.00 -6.14
CA LYS A 575 -14.13 -15.01 -5.13
C LYS A 575 -14.40 -14.03 -4.00
N LYS A 576 -14.86 -12.82 -4.31
CA LYS A 576 -15.26 -11.81 -3.32
C LYS A 576 -16.38 -12.34 -2.43
N THR A 577 -17.38 -12.99 -3.02
CA THR A 577 -18.47 -13.65 -2.29
C THR A 577 -17.95 -14.71 -1.32
N GLN A 578 -16.99 -15.54 -1.74
CA GLN A 578 -16.39 -16.56 -0.87
C GLN A 578 -15.66 -15.95 0.33
N VAL A 579 -14.91 -14.87 0.12
CA VAL A 579 -14.21 -14.15 1.20
C VAL A 579 -15.20 -13.49 2.15
N ILE A 580 -16.23 -12.81 1.64
CA ILE A 580 -17.28 -12.18 2.46
C ILE A 580 -17.93 -13.22 3.38
N LYS A 581 -18.39 -14.34 2.82
CA LYS A 581 -19.00 -15.44 3.58
C LYS A 581 -18.08 -15.99 4.66
N TRP A 582 -16.80 -16.13 4.33
CA TRP A 582 -15.82 -16.62 5.31
C TRP A 582 -15.57 -15.61 6.44
N LEU A 583 -15.46 -14.31 6.12
CA LEU A 583 -15.30 -13.25 7.13
C LEU A 583 -16.53 -13.15 8.05
N MET A 584 -17.74 -13.22 7.49
CA MET A 584 -18.99 -13.20 8.26
C MET A 584 -19.08 -14.33 9.30
N GLN A 585 -18.46 -15.48 9.02
CA GLN A 585 -18.41 -16.63 9.93
C GLN A 585 -17.25 -16.55 10.93
N LYS A 586 -16.11 -16.00 10.50
CA LYS A 586 -14.89 -15.92 11.29
C LYS A 586 -14.99 -14.87 12.40
N GLU A 587 -15.61 -13.72 12.11
CA GLU A 587 -15.56 -12.54 12.97
C GLU A 587 -16.94 -12.15 13.50
N GLY A 588 -16.97 -11.64 14.73
CA GLY A 588 -18.17 -11.01 15.28
C GLY A 588 -18.24 -9.55 14.85
N TRP A 589 -19.39 -9.14 14.32
CA TRP A 589 -19.61 -7.80 13.78
C TRP A 589 -20.96 -7.23 14.20
N ASP A 590 -20.98 -5.92 14.42
CA ASP A 590 -22.18 -5.08 14.53
C ASP A 590 -22.50 -4.46 13.16
N LEU A 591 -21.47 -4.06 12.41
CA LEU A 591 -21.53 -3.65 11.01
C LEU A 591 -20.68 -4.59 10.15
N PHE A 592 -21.24 -5.11 9.07
CA PHE A 592 -20.49 -5.70 7.97
C PHE A 592 -20.74 -4.87 6.72
N LEU A 593 -19.73 -4.17 6.22
CA LEU A 593 -19.80 -3.35 5.02
C LEU A 593 -18.92 -3.97 3.94
N THR A 594 -19.50 -4.23 2.77
CA THR A 594 -18.76 -4.73 1.60
C THR A 594 -19.26 -4.07 0.32
N VAL A 595 -18.39 -3.88 -0.67
CA VAL A 595 -18.76 -3.32 -1.98
C VAL A 595 -18.33 -4.25 -3.11
N TYR A 596 -19.28 -4.62 -3.97
CA TYR A 596 -18.98 -5.19 -5.28
C TYR A 596 -18.58 -4.07 -6.23
N GLY A 597 -17.33 -4.09 -6.67
CA GLY A 597 -16.75 -3.12 -7.59
C GLY A 597 -16.87 -3.53 -9.05
N GLU A 598 -17.34 -4.74 -9.35
CA GLU A 598 -17.23 -5.39 -10.66
C GLU A 598 -18.21 -4.83 -11.72
N THR A 599 -19.32 -4.24 -11.30
CA THR A 599 -20.32 -3.59 -12.19
C THR A 599 -19.79 -2.33 -12.87
N HIS A 600 -18.94 -1.58 -12.18
CA HIS A 600 -18.29 -0.36 -12.69
C HIS A 600 -17.35 -0.61 -13.89
N PRO A 601 -16.30 -1.46 -13.80
CA PRO A 601 -15.45 -1.77 -14.95
C PRO A 601 -16.22 -2.49 -16.06
N ALA A 602 -17.22 -3.32 -15.73
CA ALA A 602 -18.11 -3.89 -16.75
C ALA A 602 -18.81 -2.78 -17.55
N GLY A 603 -19.35 -1.77 -16.86
CA GLY A 603 -19.94 -0.59 -17.50
C GLY A 603 -18.95 0.18 -18.36
N HIS A 604 -17.70 0.37 -17.94
CA HIS A 604 -16.74 1.12 -18.73
C HIS A 604 -16.31 0.44 -20.03
N TYR A 605 -16.18 -0.89 -20.02
CA TYR A 605 -15.50 -1.62 -21.09
C TYR A 605 -16.40 -2.58 -21.87
N LEU A 606 -17.56 -2.99 -21.33
CA LEU A 606 -18.49 -3.92 -22.01
C LEU A 606 -19.77 -3.24 -22.51
N TRP A 607 -19.96 -1.94 -22.27
CA TRP A 607 -21.18 -1.23 -22.68
C TRP A 607 -21.48 -1.31 -24.17
N HIS A 608 -20.43 -1.16 -25.00
CA HIS A 608 -20.56 -1.24 -26.46
C HIS A 608 -21.11 -2.57 -26.96
N LEU A 609 -20.99 -3.67 -26.21
CA LEU A 609 -21.60 -4.96 -26.56
C LEU A 609 -23.08 -5.03 -26.18
N HIS A 610 -23.45 -4.31 -25.12
CA HIS A 610 -24.81 -4.24 -24.60
C HIS A 610 -25.72 -3.32 -25.44
N ASP A 611 -25.19 -2.21 -25.95
CA ASP A 611 -25.94 -1.19 -26.69
C ASP A 611 -25.64 -1.27 -28.20
N PRO A 612 -26.53 -1.85 -29.03
CA PRO A 612 -26.35 -1.93 -30.48
C PRO A 612 -26.33 -0.57 -31.19
N SER A 613 -26.79 0.49 -30.52
CA SER A 613 -26.79 1.85 -31.06
C SER A 613 -25.47 2.60 -30.81
N TYR A 614 -24.55 2.02 -30.03
CA TYR A 614 -23.30 2.67 -29.67
C TYR A 614 -22.30 2.64 -30.85
N PRO A 615 -21.53 3.72 -31.11
CA PRO A 615 -20.70 3.82 -32.31
C PRO A 615 -19.64 2.73 -32.51
N THR A 616 -19.16 2.11 -31.43
CA THR A 616 -18.17 1.04 -31.47
C THR A 616 -18.77 -0.36 -31.32
N HIS A 617 -20.10 -0.50 -31.40
CA HIS A 617 -20.74 -1.82 -31.40
C HIS A 617 -20.24 -2.65 -32.61
N PRO A 618 -19.75 -3.89 -32.39
CA PRO A 618 -19.27 -4.73 -33.49
C PRO A 618 -20.41 -5.10 -34.47
N GLU A 619 -20.14 -5.11 -35.77
CA GLU A 619 -21.13 -5.55 -36.78
C GLU A 619 -21.59 -7.00 -36.56
N CYS A 620 -20.71 -7.85 -36.03
CA CYS A 620 -21.01 -9.21 -35.61
C CYS A 620 -20.45 -9.45 -34.21
N VAL A 621 -21.35 -9.62 -33.23
CA VAL A 621 -20.99 -9.98 -31.85
C VAL A 621 -21.10 -11.49 -31.68
N ASP A 622 -20.04 -12.11 -31.16
CA ASP A 622 -20.06 -13.52 -30.76
C ASP A 622 -21.29 -13.78 -29.87
N PRO A 623 -22.14 -14.77 -30.18
CA PRO A 623 -23.32 -15.08 -29.37
C PRO A 623 -23.06 -15.23 -27.87
N SER A 624 -21.86 -15.71 -27.49
CA SER A 624 -21.45 -15.88 -26.08
C SER A 624 -21.14 -14.58 -25.33
N LEU A 625 -21.01 -13.45 -26.05
CA LEU A 625 -20.65 -12.14 -25.51
C LEU A 625 -21.78 -11.11 -25.57
N ARG A 626 -22.91 -11.44 -26.21
CA ARG A 626 -24.07 -10.53 -26.32
C ARG A 626 -24.57 -10.05 -24.96
N ASP A 627 -24.43 -10.88 -23.95
CA ASP A 627 -24.91 -10.64 -22.60
C ASP A 627 -23.77 -10.37 -21.61
N ALA A 628 -22.55 -10.07 -22.10
CA ALA A 628 -21.35 -9.98 -21.27
C ALA A 628 -21.49 -9.00 -20.09
N LEU A 629 -22.10 -7.82 -20.30
CA LEU A 629 -22.39 -6.87 -19.21
C LEU A 629 -23.39 -7.47 -18.20
N ARG A 630 -24.45 -8.10 -18.71
CA ARG A 630 -25.51 -8.70 -17.88
C ARG A 630 -25.00 -9.86 -17.05
N ASP A 631 -24.09 -10.67 -17.57
CA ASP A 631 -23.50 -11.81 -16.87
C ASP A 631 -22.82 -11.39 -15.56
N VAL A 632 -22.17 -10.21 -15.55
CA VAL A 632 -21.56 -9.65 -14.34
C VAL A 632 -22.63 -9.31 -13.29
N TYR A 633 -23.73 -8.68 -13.68
CA TYR A 633 -24.84 -8.36 -12.77
C TYR A 633 -25.54 -9.62 -12.24
N VAL A 634 -25.71 -10.65 -13.08
CA VAL A 634 -26.26 -11.95 -12.68
C VAL A 634 -25.33 -12.65 -11.67
N ALA A 635 -24.02 -12.57 -11.87
CA ALA A 635 -23.04 -13.09 -10.89
C ALA A 635 -23.15 -12.35 -9.56
N VAL A 636 -23.31 -11.01 -9.58
CA VAL A 636 -23.48 -10.18 -8.38
C VAL A 636 -24.77 -10.55 -7.65
N ASP A 637 -25.91 -10.66 -8.34
CA ASP A 637 -27.19 -11.08 -7.73
C ASP A 637 -27.08 -12.46 -7.05
N ARG A 638 -26.39 -13.41 -7.69
CA ARG A 638 -26.09 -14.72 -7.09
C ARG A 638 -25.24 -14.57 -5.83
N GLY A 639 -24.20 -13.73 -5.87
CA GLY A 639 -23.35 -13.42 -4.73
C GLY A 639 -24.13 -12.84 -3.56
N ILE A 640 -25.00 -11.86 -3.82
CA ILE A 640 -25.94 -11.29 -2.84
C ILE A 640 -26.80 -12.39 -2.22
N GLY A 641 -27.40 -13.25 -3.04
CA GLY A 641 -28.20 -14.39 -2.56
C GLY A 641 -27.45 -15.32 -1.60
N GLU A 642 -26.16 -15.56 -1.86
CA GLU A 642 -25.30 -16.37 -1.00
C GLU A 642 -24.89 -15.69 0.31
N ILE A 643 -24.72 -14.36 0.29
CA ILE A 643 -24.43 -13.54 1.49
C ILE A 643 -25.68 -13.45 2.37
N LEU A 644 -26.85 -13.23 1.79
CA LEU A 644 -28.13 -13.12 2.51
C LEU A 644 -28.44 -14.39 3.31
N LYS A 645 -28.06 -15.58 2.81
CA LYS A 645 -28.20 -16.85 3.56
C LYS A 645 -27.41 -16.87 4.88
N GLN A 646 -26.44 -15.98 5.05
CA GLN A 646 -25.63 -15.84 6.26
C GLN A 646 -26.01 -14.61 7.10
N ALA A 647 -26.83 -13.70 6.55
CA ALA A 647 -27.40 -12.60 7.29
C ALA A 647 -28.42 -13.19 8.28
N GLY A 648 -28.08 -13.20 9.57
CA GLY A 648 -28.95 -13.77 10.60
C GLY A 648 -30.29 -13.03 10.70
N GLU A 649 -31.28 -13.63 11.38
CA GLU A 649 -32.66 -13.12 11.45
C GLU A 649 -32.80 -11.71 12.08
N LYS A 650 -31.77 -11.23 12.79
CA LYS A 650 -31.73 -9.90 13.43
C LYS A 650 -30.95 -8.86 12.63
N THR A 651 -30.57 -9.17 11.39
CA THR A 651 -29.75 -8.29 10.56
C THR A 651 -30.63 -7.43 9.65
N THR A 652 -30.43 -6.12 9.71
CA THR A 652 -30.92 -5.19 8.69
C THR A 652 -29.90 -5.12 7.56
N VAL A 653 -30.35 -5.38 6.33
CA VAL A 653 -29.53 -5.42 5.13
C VAL A 653 -29.82 -4.20 4.26
N PHE A 654 -28.78 -3.44 3.93
CA PHE A 654 -28.79 -2.37 2.96
C PHE A 654 -28.13 -2.87 1.67
N LEU A 655 -28.81 -2.76 0.54
CA LEU A 655 -28.24 -2.90 -0.79
C LEU A 655 -28.30 -1.53 -1.47
N VAL A 656 -27.15 -0.97 -1.80
CA VAL A 656 -27.02 0.44 -2.20
C VAL A 656 -26.14 0.57 -3.44
N SER A 657 -26.56 1.41 -4.39
CA SER A 657 -25.68 1.96 -5.42
C SER A 657 -25.68 3.48 -5.31
N GLY A 658 -24.50 4.09 -5.27
CA GLY A 658 -24.33 5.55 -5.16
C GLY A 658 -24.51 6.29 -6.49
N ASP A 659 -24.37 5.57 -7.60
CA ASP A 659 -24.50 6.04 -8.98
C ASP A 659 -24.72 4.83 -9.92
N GLY A 660 -24.77 5.07 -11.23
CA GLY A 660 -25.00 4.06 -12.26
C GLY A 660 -24.09 4.24 -13.47
N MET A 661 -24.33 3.49 -14.54
CA MET A 661 -23.54 3.50 -15.77
C MET A 661 -24.42 3.67 -17.00
N GLY A 662 -23.85 4.27 -18.04
CA GLY A 662 -24.49 4.55 -19.32
C GLY A 662 -23.51 4.56 -20.49
N PRO A 663 -23.96 4.76 -21.75
CA PRO A 663 -23.07 5.00 -22.88
C PRO A 663 -22.21 6.26 -22.66
N ASN A 664 -20.94 6.19 -23.05
CA ASN A 664 -20.04 7.34 -22.97
C ASN A 664 -20.24 8.29 -24.15
N TYR A 665 -20.90 9.42 -23.88
CA TYR A 665 -21.04 10.56 -24.79
C TYR A 665 -20.56 11.87 -24.12
N SER A 666 -19.55 11.77 -23.24
CA SER A 666 -18.99 12.94 -22.58
C SER A 666 -18.25 13.86 -23.56
N GLY A 667 -18.50 15.16 -23.45
CA GLY A 667 -17.77 16.21 -24.16
C GLY A 667 -16.50 16.69 -23.47
N SER A 668 -16.11 16.12 -22.31
CA SER A 668 -15.02 16.65 -21.47
C SER A 668 -13.67 16.77 -22.20
N HIS A 669 -13.38 15.82 -23.09
CA HIS A 669 -12.16 15.79 -23.89
C HIS A 669 -12.06 16.94 -24.93
N ILE A 670 -13.18 17.62 -25.22
CA ILE A 670 -13.25 18.75 -26.18
C ILE A 670 -13.02 20.09 -25.46
N LEU A 671 -13.19 20.15 -24.14
CA LEU A 671 -13.14 21.40 -23.38
C LEU A 671 -11.77 22.09 -23.44
N GLU A 672 -10.67 21.34 -23.58
CA GLU A 672 -9.34 21.94 -23.67
C GLU A 672 -9.20 22.76 -24.95
N GLU A 673 -9.70 22.23 -26.07
CA GLU A 673 -9.76 22.93 -27.35
C GLU A 673 -10.66 24.17 -27.25
N LEU A 674 -11.83 24.02 -26.61
CA LEU A 674 -12.77 25.13 -26.40
C LEU A 674 -12.10 26.28 -25.63
N LEU A 675 -11.49 26.00 -24.48
CA LEU A 675 -10.81 27.03 -23.67
C LEU A 675 -9.64 27.67 -24.42
N ARG A 676 -8.93 26.91 -25.25
CA ARG A 676 -7.84 27.43 -26.10
C ARG A 676 -8.39 28.40 -27.17
N GLN A 677 -9.47 28.06 -27.85
CA GLN A 677 -10.09 28.95 -28.85
C GLN A 677 -10.72 30.19 -28.23
N MET A 678 -11.17 30.12 -26.98
CA MET A 678 -11.58 31.28 -26.19
C MET A 678 -10.40 32.15 -25.71
N GLY A 679 -9.16 31.70 -25.89
CA GLY A 679 -7.97 32.40 -25.39
C GLY A 679 -7.82 32.37 -23.86
N LEU A 680 -8.46 31.40 -23.19
CA LEU A 680 -8.44 31.28 -21.72
C LEU A 680 -7.32 30.37 -21.20
N THR A 681 -6.80 29.48 -22.05
CA THR A 681 -5.68 28.58 -21.72
C THR A 681 -4.54 28.76 -22.71
N ALA A 682 -3.32 28.90 -22.21
CA ALA A 682 -2.11 29.03 -23.02
C ALA A 682 -1.20 27.81 -22.83
N THR A 683 -0.68 27.26 -23.94
CA THR A 683 0.23 26.09 -23.91
C THR A 683 1.55 26.37 -24.64
N SER A 684 2.63 25.75 -24.15
CA SER A 684 4.02 25.97 -24.59
C SER A 684 4.31 25.66 -26.07
N GLY A 685 3.35 25.07 -26.80
CA GLY A 685 3.44 24.75 -28.23
C GLY A 685 2.68 25.71 -29.17
N SER A 686 1.84 26.61 -28.64
CA SER A 686 0.96 27.47 -29.45
C SER A 686 1.53 28.89 -29.69
N ALA A 687 2.75 29.19 -29.22
CA ALA A 687 3.36 30.52 -29.30
C ALA A 687 3.97 30.89 -30.67
N ASN A 688 3.74 30.11 -31.73
CA ASN A 688 4.25 30.36 -33.08
C ASN A 688 3.18 30.62 -34.15
N GLY A 689 2.00 31.12 -33.75
CA GLY A 689 0.93 31.51 -34.66
C GLY A 689 0.63 33.01 -34.61
N GLY A 690 1.38 33.82 -35.36
CA GLY A 690 0.99 35.18 -35.73
C GLY A 690 2.06 36.25 -35.53
N GLY A 691 2.63 36.75 -36.64
CA GLY A 691 3.40 38.00 -36.67
C GLY A 691 4.74 37.91 -37.41
N LYS A 692 4.74 38.17 -38.71
CA LYS A 692 5.96 38.57 -39.44
C LYS A 692 6.37 39.96 -38.97
N THR A 693 7.42 40.09 -38.15
CA THR A 693 8.26 41.31 -38.12
C THR A 693 9.70 41.01 -37.68
N ALA A 694 10.61 41.41 -38.57
CA ALA A 694 12.02 41.81 -38.44
C ALA A 694 12.88 41.38 -37.22
N ALA A 695 13.93 40.64 -37.56
CA ALA A 695 15.32 40.66 -37.05
C ALA A 695 15.62 41.37 -35.72
N GLY A 696 16.05 40.57 -34.73
CA GLY A 696 16.87 40.98 -33.61
C GLY A 696 17.81 39.85 -33.20
N LYS A 697 19.12 40.02 -33.45
CA LYS A 697 20.18 39.13 -32.94
C LYS A 697 20.23 39.27 -31.41
N GLY A 698 20.06 38.17 -30.69
CA GLY A 698 20.24 38.12 -29.25
C GLY A 698 20.22 36.69 -28.74
N SER A 699 21.41 36.15 -28.47
CA SER A 699 21.61 34.82 -27.92
C SER A 699 21.05 34.69 -26.50
N SER A 700 20.10 33.78 -26.30
CA SER A 700 19.86 33.14 -25.01
C SER A 700 19.23 31.77 -25.28
N PHE A 701 20.07 30.79 -25.62
CA PHE A 701 19.65 29.39 -25.66
C PHE A 701 19.55 28.90 -24.22
N SER A 702 18.34 28.95 -23.67
CA SER A 702 18.04 28.34 -22.37
C SER A 702 18.11 26.82 -22.51
N SER A 703 18.92 26.18 -21.65
CA SER A 703 19.13 24.72 -21.56
C SER A 703 17.83 23.91 -21.37
N LYS A 704 16.72 24.57 -20.98
CA LYS A 704 15.39 23.95 -20.83
C LYS A 704 14.72 23.58 -22.17
N HIS A 705 15.03 24.30 -23.27
CA HIS A 705 14.46 23.99 -24.60
C HIS A 705 15.15 22.81 -25.30
N LEU A 706 16.43 22.57 -25.02
CA LEU A 706 17.16 21.44 -25.60
C LEU A 706 16.66 20.10 -25.03
N LEU A 707 16.37 20.07 -23.71
CA LEU A 707 15.86 18.89 -23.00
C LEU A 707 14.43 18.50 -23.40
N SER A 708 13.54 19.46 -23.65
CA SER A 708 12.16 19.16 -24.09
C SER A 708 12.12 18.62 -25.52
N THR A 709 12.99 19.13 -26.39
CA THR A 709 13.14 18.68 -27.78
C THR A 709 13.80 17.29 -27.86
N LEU A 710 14.86 17.05 -27.08
CA LEU A 710 15.48 15.72 -26.92
C LEU A 710 14.52 14.68 -26.34
N ARG A 711 13.69 15.09 -25.38
CA ARG A 711 12.66 14.23 -24.81
C ARG A 711 11.70 13.79 -25.91
N GLN A 712 11.16 14.72 -26.72
CA GLN A 712 10.22 14.45 -27.82
C GLN A 712 10.72 13.43 -28.85
N MET A 713 12.03 13.26 -29.03
CA MET A 713 12.64 12.29 -29.94
C MET A 713 12.65 10.84 -29.41
N ILE A 714 12.40 10.62 -28.12
CA ILE A 714 12.35 9.26 -27.54
C ILE A 714 10.93 8.70 -27.74
N PRO A 715 10.75 7.55 -28.42
CA PRO A 715 9.44 6.94 -28.62
C PRO A 715 8.65 6.73 -27.31
N GLN A 716 7.32 6.91 -27.35
CA GLN A 716 6.45 6.87 -26.16
C GLN A 716 6.59 5.55 -25.39
N ASN A 717 6.70 4.42 -26.09
CA ASN A 717 6.94 3.08 -25.53
C ASN A 717 8.29 2.99 -24.79
N VAL A 718 9.35 3.64 -25.29
CA VAL A 718 10.67 3.67 -24.64
C VAL A 718 10.67 4.57 -23.41
N ARG A 719 10.01 5.73 -23.46
CA ARG A 719 9.83 6.58 -22.26
C ARG A 719 9.00 5.88 -21.20
N THR A 720 7.97 5.16 -21.63
CA THR A 720 7.11 4.37 -20.75
C THR A 720 7.94 3.26 -20.10
N ALA A 721 8.74 2.51 -20.87
CA ALA A 721 9.66 1.50 -20.35
C ALA A 721 10.69 2.06 -19.35
N VAL A 722 11.37 3.16 -19.67
CA VAL A 722 12.34 3.83 -18.77
C VAL A 722 11.65 4.35 -17.50
N SER A 723 10.48 4.97 -17.64
CA SER A 723 9.69 5.43 -16.48
C SER A 723 9.21 4.25 -15.64
N GLN A 724 8.90 3.11 -16.26
CA GLN A 724 8.44 1.90 -15.60
C GLN A 724 9.56 1.15 -14.88
N THR A 725 10.83 1.37 -15.23
CA THR A 725 11.98 0.63 -14.68
C THR A 725 12.72 1.38 -13.58
N PHE A 726 12.81 2.73 -13.63
CA PHE A 726 13.70 3.49 -12.74
C PHE A 726 13.01 4.32 -11.63
N PHE A 727 11.69 4.53 -11.71
CA PHE A 727 10.95 5.30 -10.71
C PHE A 727 10.06 4.38 -9.86
N SER A 728 9.86 4.70 -8.58
CA SER A 728 8.84 4.03 -7.77
C SER A 728 7.42 4.36 -8.29
N HIS A 729 6.40 3.56 -7.96
CA HIS A 729 5.01 3.84 -8.38
C HIS A 729 4.58 5.28 -8.02
N SER A 730 4.87 5.71 -6.78
CA SER A 730 4.63 7.09 -6.31
C SER A 730 5.45 8.17 -7.05
N MET A 731 6.68 7.87 -7.50
CA MET A 731 7.47 8.81 -8.32
C MET A 731 6.95 8.88 -9.75
N LYS A 732 6.59 7.75 -10.37
CA LYS A 732 5.95 7.72 -11.69
C LYS A 732 4.65 8.50 -11.65
N GLU A 733 3.88 8.33 -10.59
CA GLU A 733 2.63 9.03 -10.36
C GLU A 733 2.85 10.53 -10.11
N LYS A 734 3.74 10.95 -9.20
CA LYS A 734 4.06 12.37 -9.01
C LYS A 734 4.61 13.03 -10.28
N LEU A 735 5.41 12.30 -11.05
CA LEU A 735 5.87 12.77 -12.35
C LEU A 735 4.69 12.86 -13.32
N ALA A 736 3.89 11.81 -13.48
CA ALA A 736 2.69 11.78 -14.35
C ALA A 736 1.70 12.90 -14.01
N LEU A 737 1.44 13.13 -12.73
CA LEU A 737 0.62 14.22 -12.20
C LEU A 737 1.21 15.59 -12.54
N LYS A 738 2.52 15.77 -12.40
CA LYS A 738 3.21 16.98 -12.88
C LYS A 738 3.17 17.12 -14.40
N TRP A 739 3.14 16.01 -15.15
CA TRP A 739 3.00 16.03 -16.62
C TRP A 739 1.61 16.48 -17.06
N LEU A 740 0.55 16.21 -16.28
CA LEU A 740 -0.82 16.65 -16.60
C LEU A 740 -0.94 18.17 -16.77
N THR A 741 -0.10 18.94 -16.08
CA THR A 741 -0.10 20.41 -16.18
C THR A 741 1.20 21.00 -16.75
N ALA A 742 2.18 20.18 -17.12
CA ALA A 742 3.51 20.63 -17.60
C ALA A 742 3.47 21.45 -18.90
N GLY A 743 2.39 21.35 -19.67
CA GLY A 743 2.19 22.10 -20.91
C GLY A 743 1.58 23.50 -20.73
N ILE A 744 1.06 23.82 -19.55
CA ILE A 744 0.31 25.05 -19.29
C ILE A 744 1.26 26.21 -18.99
N VAL A 745 1.02 27.35 -19.64
CA VAL A 745 1.71 28.63 -19.39
C VAL A 745 0.85 29.43 -18.42
N TRP A 746 1.14 29.30 -17.12
CA TRP A 746 0.27 29.77 -16.04
C TRP A 746 0.05 31.28 -16.03
N GLU A 747 1.09 32.06 -16.34
CA GLU A 747 1.06 33.52 -16.40
C GLU A 747 0.16 34.08 -17.53
N LYS A 748 -0.31 33.22 -18.44
CA LYS A 748 -1.23 33.56 -19.53
C LYS A 748 -2.54 32.76 -19.50
N THR A 749 -2.72 31.92 -18.48
CA THR A 749 -3.88 31.02 -18.38
C THR A 749 -4.85 31.56 -17.33
N ARG A 750 -6.07 31.90 -17.74
CA ARG A 750 -7.15 32.41 -16.88
C ARG A 750 -8.05 31.30 -16.35
N ALA A 751 -8.27 30.25 -17.16
CA ALA A 751 -9.03 29.05 -16.78
C ALA A 751 -8.33 27.80 -17.31
N PHE A 752 -8.47 26.69 -16.59
CA PHE A 752 -7.86 25.40 -16.93
C PHE A 752 -8.77 24.25 -16.48
N LEU A 753 -8.50 23.05 -17.00
CA LEU A 753 -9.28 21.87 -16.68
C LEU A 753 -8.69 21.10 -15.50
N ILE A 754 -9.58 20.53 -14.68
CA ILE A 754 -9.24 19.36 -13.88
C ILE A 754 -9.58 18.16 -14.76
N SER A 755 -8.57 17.39 -15.17
CA SER A 755 -8.74 16.27 -16.10
C SER A 755 -9.77 15.28 -15.57
N ASN A 756 -10.84 15.05 -16.31
CA ASN A 756 -11.91 14.10 -15.99
C ASN A 756 -12.55 13.60 -17.29
N ALA A 757 -12.82 12.29 -17.37
CA ALA A 757 -13.42 11.67 -18.55
C ALA A 757 -14.96 11.66 -18.52
N ASN A 758 -15.58 11.94 -17.36
CA ASN A 758 -17.03 11.96 -17.21
C ASN A 758 -17.59 13.39 -17.32
N GLU A 759 -17.57 14.17 -16.24
CA GLU A 759 -17.99 15.57 -16.21
C GLU A 759 -16.90 16.52 -16.72
N GLY A 760 -17.31 17.71 -17.16
CA GLY A 760 -16.41 18.80 -17.50
C GLY A 760 -16.07 19.64 -16.27
N TYR A 761 -14.84 19.55 -15.75
CA TYR A 761 -14.38 20.35 -14.61
C TYR A 761 -13.52 21.52 -15.06
N ILE A 762 -14.02 22.75 -14.87
CA ILE A 762 -13.28 23.98 -15.17
C ILE A 762 -12.93 24.68 -13.87
N ARG A 763 -11.65 25.04 -13.73
CA ARG A 763 -11.11 25.79 -12.60
C ARG A 763 -10.51 27.11 -13.07
N ILE A 764 -10.77 28.17 -12.32
CA ILE A 764 -10.22 29.51 -12.58
C ILE A 764 -8.84 29.61 -11.93
N ASN A 765 -7.88 30.18 -12.66
CA ASN A 765 -6.54 30.50 -12.16
C ASN A 765 -6.58 31.76 -11.27
N LEU A 766 -7.25 31.60 -10.14
CA LEU A 766 -7.62 32.67 -9.22
C LEU A 766 -6.45 33.09 -8.35
N LYS A 767 -6.18 34.40 -8.31
CA LYS A 767 -5.12 34.99 -7.47
C LYS A 767 -5.39 34.74 -5.99
N GLY A 768 -4.35 34.32 -5.26
CA GLY A 768 -4.43 34.00 -3.83
C GLY A 768 -4.96 32.59 -3.53
N ARG A 769 -5.59 31.91 -4.49
CA ARG A 769 -5.91 30.47 -4.39
C ARG A 769 -4.85 29.63 -5.09
N GLU A 770 -4.47 30.02 -6.32
CA GLU A 770 -3.46 29.32 -7.09
C GLU A 770 -2.10 30.05 -7.03
N PRO A 771 -0.96 29.32 -6.98
CA PRO A 771 0.37 29.93 -6.87
C PRO A 771 0.70 31.00 -7.91
N GLN A 772 0.28 30.79 -9.17
CA GLN A 772 0.46 31.75 -10.27
C GLN A 772 -0.90 32.24 -10.80
N GLY A 773 -1.86 32.45 -9.88
CA GLY A 773 -3.18 32.99 -10.21
C GLY A 773 -3.10 34.40 -10.81
N ILE A 774 -3.79 34.61 -11.92
CA ILE A 774 -3.82 35.89 -12.65
C ILE A 774 -5.20 36.55 -12.71
N VAL A 775 -6.26 35.82 -12.36
CA VAL A 775 -7.63 36.37 -12.31
C VAL A 775 -7.85 36.99 -10.94
N GLU A 776 -8.26 38.25 -10.87
CA GLU A 776 -8.52 38.93 -9.60
C GLU A 776 -9.81 38.39 -8.95
N PRO A 777 -9.82 38.19 -7.61
CA PRO A 777 -11.02 37.83 -6.88
C PRO A 777 -12.09 38.93 -6.97
N GLY A 778 -13.35 38.55 -6.78
CA GLY A 778 -14.47 39.49 -6.77
C GLY A 778 -15.18 39.59 -8.12
N GLU A 779 -15.18 40.77 -8.74
CA GLU A 779 -15.98 41.02 -9.96
C GLU A 779 -15.40 40.32 -11.19
N GLU A 780 -14.08 40.33 -11.38
CA GLU A 780 -13.45 39.70 -12.54
C GLU A 780 -13.70 38.18 -12.56
N TYR A 781 -13.43 37.51 -11.44
CA TYR A 781 -13.77 36.10 -11.24
C TYR A 781 -15.24 35.79 -11.56
N ARG A 782 -16.18 36.55 -10.97
CA ARG A 782 -17.62 36.31 -11.20
C ARG A 782 -18.03 36.48 -12.66
N LYS A 783 -17.48 37.49 -13.36
CA LYS A 783 -17.72 37.70 -14.79
C LYS A 783 -17.20 36.54 -15.63
N LEU A 784 -15.99 36.05 -15.35
CA LEU A 784 -15.41 34.92 -16.08
C LEU A 784 -16.18 33.61 -15.84
N VAL A 785 -16.60 33.37 -14.59
CA VAL A 785 -17.44 32.21 -14.28
C VAL A 785 -18.78 32.28 -15.02
N GLU A 786 -19.43 33.45 -15.04
CA GLU A 786 -20.69 33.63 -15.74
C GLU A 786 -20.52 33.48 -17.27
N GLU A 787 -19.44 34.01 -17.85
CA GLU A 787 -19.12 33.82 -19.27
C GLU A 787 -19.00 32.34 -19.64
N LEU A 788 -18.20 31.59 -18.89
CA LEU A 788 -18.01 30.15 -19.09
C LEU A 788 -19.30 29.35 -18.86
N TYR A 789 -20.11 29.74 -17.88
CA TYR A 789 -21.42 29.16 -17.63
C TYR A 789 -22.36 29.31 -18.85
N GLN A 790 -22.46 30.52 -19.40
CA GLN A 790 -23.28 30.78 -20.59
C GLN A 790 -22.76 30.03 -21.84
N VAL A 791 -21.44 29.93 -21.99
CA VAL A 791 -20.84 29.13 -23.09
C VAL A 791 -21.19 27.66 -22.93
N ALA A 792 -21.07 27.10 -21.72
CA ALA A 792 -21.39 25.70 -21.44
C ALA A 792 -22.87 25.38 -21.72
N LEU A 793 -23.80 26.25 -21.33
CA LEU A 793 -25.24 26.11 -21.63
C LEU A 793 -25.55 26.14 -23.13
N ALA A 794 -24.75 26.86 -23.91
CA ALA A 794 -24.93 26.99 -25.36
C ALA A 794 -24.28 25.85 -26.16
N LEU A 795 -23.58 24.91 -25.52
CA LEU A 795 -22.98 23.77 -26.20
C LEU A 795 -24.07 22.84 -26.74
N ALA A 796 -23.92 22.37 -27.98
CA ALA A 796 -24.86 21.44 -28.60
C ALA A 796 -24.17 20.32 -29.38
N GLY A 797 -24.81 19.15 -29.43
CA GLY A 797 -24.38 18.02 -30.23
C GLY A 797 -24.58 18.32 -31.73
N PRO A 798 -23.54 18.24 -32.58
CA PRO A 798 -23.65 18.64 -33.98
C PRO A 798 -24.54 17.72 -34.82
N ALA A 799 -24.63 16.43 -34.46
CA ALA A 799 -25.46 15.45 -35.16
C ALA A 799 -26.95 15.53 -34.77
N THR A 800 -27.24 15.95 -33.54
CA THR A 800 -28.59 15.88 -32.95
C THR A 800 -29.23 17.26 -32.79
N GLY A 801 -28.44 18.33 -32.73
CA GLY A 801 -28.89 19.68 -32.39
C GLY A 801 -29.34 19.86 -30.93
N LYS A 802 -29.30 18.79 -30.12
CA LYS A 802 -29.69 18.83 -28.71
C LYS A 802 -28.61 19.54 -27.87
N PRO A 803 -28.98 20.21 -26.77
CA PRO A 803 -28.02 20.72 -25.80
C PRO A 803 -27.05 19.62 -25.35
N ALA A 804 -25.75 19.93 -25.33
CA ALA A 804 -24.71 18.97 -24.96
C ALA A 804 -24.58 18.82 -23.45
N ALA A 805 -24.83 19.90 -22.69
CA ALA A 805 -24.90 19.84 -21.24
C ALA A 805 -26.33 19.50 -20.79
N HIS A 806 -26.47 18.49 -19.95
CA HIS A 806 -27.69 18.21 -19.21
C HIS A 806 -27.90 19.29 -18.13
N THR A 807 -26.84 19.55 -17.35
CA THR A 807 -26.82 20.60 -16.32
C THR A 807 -25.43 21.24 -16.26
N VAL A 808 -25.38 22.53 -15.95
CA VAL A 808 -24.15 23.26 -15.65
C VAL A 808 -24.27 23.87 -14.27
N TYR A 809 -23.27 23.66 -13.42
CA TYR A 809 -23.25 24.12 -12.04
C TYR A 809 -22.17 25.17 -11.83
N LYS A 810 -22.53 26.25 -11.13
CA LYS A 810 -21.59 27.20 -10.54
C LYS A 810 -21.37 26.79 -9.09
N THR A 811 -20.18 26.31 -8.79
CA THR A 811 -19.91 25.63 -7.51
C THR A 811 -20.17 26.53 -6.29
N ASP A 812 -19.94 27.85 -6.38
CA ASP A 812 -20.20 28.82 -5.30
C ASP A 812 -21.69 28.99 -4.96
N GLU A 813 -22.60 28.62 -5.86
CA GLU A 813 -24.04 28.72 -5.61
C GLU A 813 -24.57 27.53 -4.80
N ILE A 814 -23.82 26.42 -4.78
CA ILE A 814 -24.26 25.13 -4.23
C ILE A 814 -23.47 24.78 -2.97
N PHE A 815 -22.16 25.00 -2.99
CA PHE A 815 -21.23 24.50 -2.00
C PHE A 815 -20.57 25.64 -1.22
N LYS A 816 -20.64 25.56 0.12
CA LYS A 816 -20.15 26.59 1.06
C LYS A 816 -19.32 26.00 2.20
N GLY A 817 -19.05 24.71 2.15
CA GLY A 817 -18.29 23.95 3.13
C GLY A 817 -16.79 24.24 3.11
N PRO A 818 -16.05 23.72 4.11
CA PRO A 818 -14.65 24.04 4.34
C PRO A 818 -13.70 23.64 3.19
N CYS A 819 -14.08 22.64 2.40
CA CYS A 819 -13.30 22.15 1.25
C CYS A 819 -13.74 22.75 -0.08
N ARG A 820 -14.65 23.74 -0.12
CA ARG A 820 -15.12 24.38 -1.37
C ARG A 820 -13.97 24.84 -2.27
N SER A 821 -12.90 25.39 -1.70
CA SER A 821 -11.73 25.86 -2.45
C SER A 821 -10.95 24.77 -3.20
N HIS A 822 -11.16 23.49 -2.85
CA HIS A 822 -10.58 22.34 -3.54
C HIS A 822 -11.40 21.89 -4.76
N LEU A 823 -12.67 22.28 -4.85
CA LEU A 823 -13.59 21.87 -5.92
C LEU A 823 -13.38 22.69 -7.22
N PRO A 824 -13.83 22.20 -8.38
CA PRO A 824 -13.93 23.00 -9.61
C PRO A 824 -14.79 24.25 -9.40
N ASP A 825 -14.67 25.26 -10.25
CA ASP A 825 -15.53 26.45 -10.19
C ASP A 825 -16.78 26.32 -11.05
N ILE A 826 -16.66 25.57 -12.16
CA ILE A 826 -17.76 25.19 -13.04
C ILE A 826 -17.70 23.69 -13.29
N ILE A 827 -18.87 23.07 -13.25
CA ILE A 827 -19.04 21.65 -13.52
C ILE A 827 -20.10 21.48 -14.61
N ILE A 828 -19.78 20.68 -15.62
CA ILE A 828 -20.65 20.40 -16.76
C ILE A 828 -21.00 18.91 -16.76
N ASN A 829 -22.28 18.60 -16.59
CA ASN A 829 -22.78 17.25 -16.81
C ASN A 829 -23.29 17.12 -18.23
N TRP A 830 -22.86 16.09 -18.92
CA TRP A 830 -23.18 15.90 -20.34
C TRP A 830 -24.50 15.14 -20.51
N ASP A 831 -25.29 15.55 -21.50
CA ASP A 831 -26.48 14.84 -21.90
C ASP A 831 -26.12 13.75 -22.93
N PRO A 832 -26.32 12.46 -22.62
CA PRO A 832 -26.02 11.38 -23.55
C PRO A 832 -26.85 11.46 -24.84
N GLU A 833 -28.02 12.09 -24.82
CA GLU A 833 -28.87 12.28 -25.99
C GLU A 833 -28.27 13.22 -27.03
N ALA A 834 -27.32 14.07 -26.62
CA ALA A 834 -26.59 14.93 -27.56
C ALA A 834 -25.64 14.13 -28.47
N LYS A 835 -25.29 12.90 -28.08
CA LYS A 835 -24.39 11.98 -28.80
C LYS A 835 -23.07 12.63 -29.19
N VAL A 836 -22.45 13.34 -28.24
CA VAL A 836 -21.16 13.99 -28.44
C VAL A 836 -20.06 12.92 -28.58
N THR A 837 -19.32 12.95 -29.68
CA THR A 837 -18.23 12.01 -29.95
C THR A 837 -16.89 12.71 -30.04
N ASN A 838 -16.59 13.46 -31.12
CA ASN A 838 -15.34 14.22 -31.30
C ASN A 838 -15.57 15.69 -31.69
N GLU A 839 -16.82 16.16 -31.71
CA GLU A 839 -17.15 17.55 -32.04
C GLU A 839 -18.36 18.08 -31.27
N LEU A 840 -18.34 19.40 -31.04
CA LEU A 840 -19.39 20.19 -30.39
C LEU A 840 -19.65 21.49 -31.17
N LEU A 841 -20.86 22.01 -31.08
CA LEU A 841 -21.19 23.38 -31.50
C LEU A 841 -21.11 24.30 -30.28
N ALA A 842 -20.37 25.40 -30.38
CA ALA A 842 -20.12 26.37 -29.31
C ALA A 842 -20.56 27.79 -29.68
N GLY A 843 -21.84 27.94 -30.06
CA GLY A 843 -22.45 29.22 -30.40
C GLY A 843 -21.61 30.05 -31.39
N LYS A 844 -21.14 31.22 -30.96
CA LYS A 844 -20.35 32.17 -31.78
C LYS A 844 -18.97 31.64 -32.19
N LEU A 845 -18.42 30.66 -31.47
CA LEU A 845 -17.13 30.02 -31.81
C LEU A 845 -17.28 28.99 -32.95
N GLY A 846 -18.52 28.65 -33.32
CA GLY A 846 -18.79 27.67 -34.35
C GLY A 846 -18.51 26.25 -33.87
N ARG A 847 -17.92 25.42 -34.74
CA ARG A 847 -17.68 24.00 -34.48
C ARG A 847 -16.30 23.79 -33.86
N ILE A 848 -16.27 23.14 -32.70
CA ILE A 848 -15.06 22.72 -32.00
C ILE A 848 -14.86 21.23 -32.25
N LYS A 849 -13.66 20.81 -32.62
CA LYS A 849 -13.37 19.44 -33.03
C LYS A 849 -12.04 18.93 -32.48
N THR A 850 -12.03 17.69 -32.00
CA THR A 850 -10.84 16.94 -31.62
C THR A 850 -10.52 15.87 -32.66
N LYS A 851 -9.29 15.36 -32.65
CA LYS A 851 -8.86 14.30 -33.57
C LYS A 851 -9.52 12.96 -33.25
N GLU A 852 -9.46 12.57 -31.98
CA GLU A 852 -10.03 11.33 -31.47
C GLU A 852 -11.41 11.60 -30.83
N PRO A 853 -12.35 10.65 -30.94
CA PRO A 853 -13.59 10.67 -30.16
C PRO A 853 -13.33 10.39 -28.69
N GLY A 854 -14.24 10.79 -27.80
CA GLY A 854 -14.10 10.61 -26.36
C GLY A 854 -13.80 9.18 -25.91
N TYR A 855 -14.42 8.17 -26.55
CA TYR A 855 -14.14 6.74 -26.28
C TYR A 855 -12.79 6.25 -26.84
N GLY A 856 -12.13 7.06 -27.67
CA GLY A 856 -10.79 6.83 -28.22
C GLY A 856 -9.68 7.58 -27.49
N VAL A 857 -10.00 8.36 -26.46
CA VAL A 857 -9.03 9.08 -25.62
C VAL A 857 -8.72 8.21 -24.40
N VAL A 858 -7.46 8.15 -23.97
CA VAL A 858 -7.06 7.42 -22.76
C VAL A 858 -7.63 8.13 -21.52
N PRO A 859 -8.28 7.41 -20.59
CA PRO A 859 -8.62 5.97 -20.65
C PRO A 859 -9.81 5.68 -21.59
N PHE A 860 -9.69 4.60 -22.37
CA PHE A 860 -10.68 4.23 -23.39
C PHE A 860 -11.97 3.70 -22.76
N TYR A 861 -12.96 4.57 -22.62
CA TYR A 861 -14.26 4.21 -22.02
C TYR A 861 -15.38 4.23 -23.07
N VAL A 862 -16.10 3.12 -23.19
CA VAL A 862 -17.30 3.00 -24.02
C VAL A 862 -18.59 3.20 -23.21
N GLY A 863 -18.53 3.02 -21.90
CA GLY A 863 -19.56 3.45 -20.96
C GLY A 863 -19.00 4.39 -19.90
N ASN A 864 -19.84 5.17 -19.25
CA ASN A 864 -19.47 6.15 -18.24
C ASN A 864 -20.56 6.35 -17.18
N HIS A 865 -20.22 7.05 -16.10
CA HIS A 865 -21.06 7.14 -14.90
C HIS A 865 -22.29 8.03 -15.14
N ARG A 866 -23.38 7.71 -14.43
CA ARG A 866 -24.64 8.46 -14.44
C ARG A 866 -25.21 8.60 -13.02
N PRO A 867 -25.95 9.66 -12.71
CA PRO A 867 -26.54 9.87 -11.39
C PRO A 867 -27.80 9.01 -11.17
N ASN A 868 -27.67 7.69 -11.20
CA ASN A 868 -28.79 6.75 -11.11
C ASN A 868 -28.69 5.87 -9.85
N ALA A 869 -28.70 6.51 -8.69
CA ALA A 869 -28.54 5.87 -7.39
C ALA A 869 -29.83 5.19 -6.91
N PHE A 870 -29.69 4.15 -6.10
CA PHE A 870 -30.83 3.49 -5.45
C PHE A 870 -30.45 2.85 -4.11
N ALA A 871 -31.47 2.59 -3.30
CA ALA A 871 -31.33 1.78 -2.09
C ALA A 871 -32.48 0.76 -1.98
N ILE A 872 -32.16 -0.42 -1.49
CA ILE A 872 -33.10 -1.46 -1.08
C ILE A 872 -32.71 -1.89 0.34
N VAL A 873 -33.66 -1.83 1.26
CA VAL A 873 -33.42 -2.15 2.67
C VAL A 873 -34.41 -3.21 3.11
N THR A 874 -33.90 -4.27 3.73
CA THR A 874 -34.71 -5.38 4.26
C THR A 874 -34.26 -5.71 5.67
N GLY A 875 -35.16 -6.14 6.54
CA GLY A 875 -34.82 -6.53 7.91
C GLY A 875 -36.06 -6.78 8.76
N PRO A 876 -35.91 -7.28 9.99
CA PRO A 876 -37.03 -7.61 10.87
C PRO A 876 -37.92 -6.40 11.19
N ASP A 877 -37.32 -5.23 11.35
CA ASP A 877 -37.99 -3.99 11.75
C ASP A 877 -38.23 -3.02 10.58
N VAL A 878 -37.88 -3.43 9.35
CA VAL A 878 -38.03 -2.61 8.15
C VAL A 878 -39.45 -2.81 7.59
N PRO A 879 -40.23 -1.72 7.38
CA PRO A 879 -41.52 -1.80 6.71
C PRO A 879 -41.43 -2.45 5.31
N LYS A 880 -42.52 -3.04 4.83
CA LYS A 880 -42.57 -3.66 3.49
C LYS A 880 -43.37 -2.76 2.55
N GLY A 881 -42.83 -2.52 1.36
CA GLY A 881 -43.53 -1.76 0.31
C GLY A 881 -43.49 -0.24 0.47
N GLU A 882 -42.73 0.28 1.45
CA GLU A 882 -42.47 1.72 1.55
C GLU A 882 -41.49 2.18 0.46
N CYS A 883 -41.58 3.46 0.10
CA CYS A 883 -40.78 4.07 -0.95
C CYS A 883 -39.69 4.99 -0.39
N LEU A 884 -38.46 4.86 -0.92
CA LEU A 884 -37.35 5.75 -0.59
C LEU A 884 -37.18 6.93 -1.57
N GLU A 885 -37.99 7.02 -2.62
CA GLU A 885 -37.92 8.13 -3.58
C GLU A 885 -38.12 9.49 -2.89
N GLY A 886 -37.36 10.49 -3.34
CA GLY A 886 -37.33 11.82 -2.74
C GLY A 886 -36.37 11.97 -1.55
N ASN A 887 -35.71 10.89 -1.12
CA ASN A 887 -34.62 10.94 -0.15
C ASN A 887 -33.25 10.98 -0.85
N HIS A 888 -32.18 11.22 -0.08
CA HIS A 888 -30.82 11.40 -0.60
C HIS A 888 -29.87 10.33 -0.04
N ILE A 889 -28.85 9.92 -0.81
CA ILE A 889 -27.82 8.97 -0.33
C ILE A 889 -27.09 9.41 0.95
N LEU A 890 -27.17 10.70 1.31
CA LEU A 890 -26.60 11.25 2.53
C LEU A 890 -27.34 10.75 3.78
N ASP A 891 -28.61 10.40 3.62
CA ASP A 891 -29.51 9.96 4.69
C ASP A 891 -29.18 8.54 5.19
N LEU A 892 -28.38 7.78 4.42
CA LEU A 892 -28.01 6.39 4.74
C LEU A 892 -27.16 6.30 6.01
N THR A 893 -26.12 7.14 6.14
CA THR A 893 -25.23 7.10 7.31
C THR A 893 -25.94 7.47 8.63
N PRO A 894 -26.67 8.60 8.72
CA PRO A 894 -27.49 8.93 9.89
C PRO A 894 -28.44 7.80 10.29
N THR A 895 -29.07 7.18 9.29
CA THR A 895 -29.99 6.06 9.52
C THR A 895 -29.27 4.83 10.08
N ILE A 896 -28.13 4.45 9.51
CA ILE A 896 -27.32 3.31 9.98
C ILE A 896 -26.80 3.55 11.41
N LEU A 897 -26.28 4.76 11.69
CA LEU A 897 -25.82 5.11 13.03
C LEU A 897 -26.95 4.95 14.05
N SER A 898 -28.13 5.43 13.73
CA SER A 898 -29.25 5.37 14.65
C SER A 898 -29.84 3.97 14.80
N LEU A 899 -29.87 3.14 13.74
CA LEU A 899 -30.18 1.70 13.85
C LEU A 899 -29.19 0.96 14.76
N LEU A 900 -27.92 1.41 14.80
CA LEU A 900 -26.92 0.85 15.69
C LEU A 900 -26.90 1.52 17.08
N GLY A 901 -27.85 2.42 17.37
CA GLY A 901 -28.03 3.05 18.67
C GLY A 901 -27.10 4.24 18.94
N LEU A 902 -26.58 4.90 17.90
CA LEU A 902 -25.80 6.13 18.01
C LEU A 902 -26.65 7.34 17.61
N GLU A 903 -26.43 8.47 18.27
CA GLU A 903 -26.98 9.75 17.85
C GLU A 903 -26.31 10.23 16.55
N THR A 904 -27.09 10.89 15.69
CA THR A 904 -26.55 11.48 14.46
C THR A 904 -25.79 12.76 14.80
N PRO A 905 -24.50 12.89 14.44
CA PRO A 905 -23.76 14.12 14.65
C PRO A 905 -24.38 15.31 13.90
N ALA A 906 -24.45 16.46 14.55
CA ALA A 906 -25.07 17.68 14.00
C ALA A 906 -24.39 18.25 12.74
N TYR A 907 -23.18 17.79 12.40
CA TYR A 907 -22.48 18.23 11.19
C TYR A 907 -22.94 17.51 9.92
N MET A 908 -23.65 16.38 10.04
CA MET A 908 -24.12 15.60 8.91
C MET A 908 -25.23 16.36 8.17
N ASP A 909 -25.20 16.29 6.84
CA ASP A 909 -26.20 16.90 5.97
C ASP A 909 -27.41 15.98 5.75
N GLY A 910 -27.18 14.67 5.83
CA GLY A 910 -28.24 13.67 5.78
C GLY A 910 -29.12 13.67 7.02
N LYS A 911 -30.35 13.21 6.85
CA LYS A 911 -31.32 12.96 7.93
C LYS A 911 -31.55 11.47 8.12
N VAL A 912 -32.12 11.11 9.26
CA VAL A 912 -32.59 9.74 9.48
C VAL A 912 -33.83 9.49 8.62
N LEU A 913 -33.89 8.33 7.96
CA LEU A 913 -35.03 7.87 7.17
C LEU A 913 -36.07 7.19 8.08
N ASP A 914 -37.18 7.88 8.34
CA ASP A 914 -38.29 7.34 9.13
C ASP A 914 -38.98 6.15 8.44
N GLN A 915 -38.93 6.09 7.10
CA GLN A 915 -39.45 4.98 6.29
C GLN A 915 -38.77 3.63 6.59
N LEU A 916 -37.61 3.66 7.27
CA LEU A 916 -36.86 2.47 7.67
C LEU A 916 -37.11 2.07 9.13
N ARG A 917 -38.05 2.73 9.82
CA ARG A 917 -38.42 2.45 11.21
C ARG A 917 -39.88 2.04 11.30
N ARG A 918 -40.17 1.11 12.22
CA ARG A 918 -41.52 0.98 12.78
C ARG A 918 -41.62 1.86 14.02
N GLU A 919 -42.72 2.58 14.18
CA GLU A 919 -43.03 3.16 15.49
C GLU A 919 -43.09 2.02 16.52
N PRO A 920 -42.50 2.20 17.72
CA PRO A 920 -42.65 1.22 18.77
C PRO A 920 -44.14 1.11 19.08
N VAL A 921 -44.69 -0.10 18.92
CA VAL A 921 -46.03 -0.41 19.45
C VAL A 921 -45.96 -0.11 20.94
N LEU A 922 -46.62 0.96 21.38
CA LEU A 922 -46.84 1.22 22.81
C LEU A 922 -47.54 -0.02 23.35
N ALA A 923 -46.84 -0.80 24.16
CA ALA A 923 -47.42 -1.95 24.84
C ALA A 923 -48.46 -1.43 25.82
N GLU A 924 -49.74 -1.79 25.61
CA GLU A 924 -50.81 -1.66 26.60
C GLU A 924 -50.62 -2.61 27.79
#